data_AF-A0A3Q1J4I9-F1
#
_entry.id   AF-A0A3Q1J4I9-F1
#
_cell.length_a   1.000
_cell.length_b   1.000
_cell.length_c   1.000
_cell.angle_alpha   90.00
_cell.angle_beta   90.00
_cell.angle_gamma   90.00
#
_symmetry.space_group_name_H-M   'P 1'
#
loop_
_entity.id
_entity.type
_entity.pdbx_description
1 polymer ?
#
loop_
_entity_poly.entity_id
_entity_poly.type
_entity_poly.pdbx_seq_one_letter_code
_entity_poly.pdbx_strand_id
1 'polypeptide(L)'
;MTSLQQIRKKEAELVHLENKLEKNKEEKQLRAEYLKNAKQELGNTEALCRAKEREEELERHLIAIAERETGRLAQESAKKKNELRSLTERSNMLENHIFKAKQKLEEFRNQMNWDQQTLEAFLEESAHKDEDTMAIIKYAQQDEQRIKSLTLAIEKKTLEANEKRKALDKELTETISAQIALDKTTENLQQAHLETQQLIHQWENTIKQMKHRDADMHQSALVKAWTGKLTKTHTHKCIHLKCDYSLFPSLVFCNTSIVHIFSFPSHFAALKDSKIICLGRKLARLQGEVHSDEKQMLDTKIADLTKALEEKKKTANMLTNTLKESEDDIRNLRKEVEKSEVQKRDLTKKVDELMLLRNTNEKELKQLRLGKQDNMVEHNIMKIEVKRIRDLLYNKTDTVLSLEKRKLELQKAMKEREAEIKVYREMLSQQLKISEQERQKLSVELNEKLSKTDMMKKRFEIVTLSMAAPEGEEEKSQAYYITKAAQEKEELKRKGDSLDAKIRKMELENKALENTIQLFNNSNTAFRQSLNKVNQSDYQEKLKLEEQLRAAEELLKYKRKQVQELQLDLQDMNNTLENLLQEEQVERDKIEHKQSLITKLNKEIASQQDKINRATKQCSKLTKEIRSARNTKTETFEEKDIKLKELKDFNKSVDKMLNEAMEDKPDLRSVVEKYFVSPLSSASSSPRASALVSPILKTVELGLDLTVTSPPLTTSRRSSSASSSGSKKLKKPH
;
A
#
# COMPACT_ATOMS: atom_id res chain seq x y z
N MET A 1 -52.17 145.16 -70.71
CA MET A 1 -53.04 144.20 -69.99
C MET A 1 -52.49 142.78 -70.07
N THR A 2 -52.40 142.16 -71.25
CA THR A 2 -51.99 140.74 -71.43
C THR A 2 -50.64 140.35 -70.83
N SER A 3 -49.61 141.20 -70.97
CA SER A 3 -48.24 140.90 -70.49
C SER A 3 -48.14 140.69 -68.98
N LEU A 4 -48.72 141.58 -68.15
CA LEU A 4 -48.70 141.47 -66.69
C LEU A 4 -49.41 140.21 -66.17
N GLN A 5 -50.45 139.74 -66.87
CA GLN A 5 -51.17 138.52 -66.50
C GLN A 5 -50.38 137.26 -66.89
N GLN A 6 -49.63 137.30 -67.99
CA GLN A 6 -48.66 136.25 -68.34
C GLN A 6 -47.47 136.21 -67.37
N ILE A 7 -46.96 137.38 -66.94
CA ILE A 7 -45.92 137.48 -65.92
C ILE A 7 -46.40 136.87 -64.59
N ARG A 8 -47.57 137.29 -64.06
CA ARG A 8 -48.12 136.69 -62.83
C ARG A 8 -48.40 135.19 -62.92
N LYS A 9 -48.80 134.69 -64.09
CA LYS A 9 -48.94 133.25 -64.33
C LYS A 9 -47.57 132.54 -64.33
N LYS A 10 -46.56 133.13 -64.98
CA LYS A 10 -45.17 132.63 -64.97
C LYS A 10 -44.55 132.66 -63.57
N GLU A 11 -44.84 133.67 -62.76
CA GLU A 11 -44.42 133.80 -61.36
C GLU A 11 -45.06 132.70 -60.49
N ALA A 12 -46.36 132.47 -60.62
CA ALA A 12 -47.05 131.37 -59.93
C ALA A 12 -46.57 129.98 -60.39
N GLU A 13 -46.28 129.82 -61.69
CA GLU A 13 -45.64 128.61 -62.23
C GLU A 13 -44.21 128.42 -61.70
N LEU A 14 -43.45 129.52 -61.55
CA LEU A 14 -42.11 129.51 -60.92
C LEU A 14 -42.19 129.04 -59.48
N VAL A 15 -43.01 129.69 -58.64
CA VAL A 15 -43.20 129.33 -57.22
C VAL A 15 -43.71 127.89 -57.08
N HIS A 16 -44.56 127.41 -58.01
CA HIS A 16 -45.00 126.02 -58.02
C HIS A 16 -43.88 125.03 -58.41
N LEU A 17 -43.00 125.42 -59.34
CA LEU A 17 -41.81 124.64 -59.72
C LEU A 17 -40.72 124.67 -58.63
N GLU A 18 -40.54 125.80 -57.93
CA GLU A 18 -39.63 125.95 -56.79
C GLU A 18 -40.08 125.11 -55.60
N ASN A 19 -41.37 125.16 -55.23
CA ASN A 19 -41.91 124.27 -54.18
C ASN A 19 -41.80 122.79 -54.55
N LYS A 20 -41.98 122.43 -55.84
CA LYS A 20 -41.71 121.08 -56.34
C LYS A 20 -40.21 120.73 -56.31
N LEU A 21 -39.34 121.67 -56.61
CA LEU A 21 -37.89 121.49 -56.56
C LEU A 21 -37.43 121.27 -55.11
N GLU A 22 -37.93 122.05 -54.15
CA GLU A 22 -37.58 121.91 -52.74
C GLU A 22 -38.08 120.60 -52.17
N LYS A 23 -39.35 120.23 -52.40
CA LYS A 23 -39.86 118.91 -52.01
C LYS A 23 -39.05 117.77 -52.65
N ASN A 24 -38.62 117.91 -53.91
CA ASN A 24 -37.74 116.93 -54.55
C ASN A 24 -36.33 116.91 -53.95
N LYS A 25 -35.81 118.01 -53.39
CA LYS A 25 -34.55 118.02 -52.61
C LYS A 25 -34.75 117.33 -51.27
N GLU A 26 -35.82 117.63 -50.54
CA GLU A 26 -36.17 116.98 -49.25
C GLU A 26 -36.34 115.46 -49.43
N GLU A 27 -37.13 115.03 -50.41
CA GLU A 27 -37.29 113.59 -50.72
C GLU A 27 -35.96 112.95 -51.14
N LYS A 28 -35.08 113.68 -51.84
CA LYS A 28 -33.75 113.18 -52.24
C LYS A 28 -32.77 113.12 -51.06
N GLN A 29 -32.83 114.07 -50.13
CA GLN A 29 -32.06 114.05 -48.87
C GLN A 29 -32.51 112.89 -48.00
N LEU A 30 -33.82 112.75 -47.74
CA LEU A 30 -34.39 111.65 -46.97
C LEU A 30 -34.04 110.28 -47.57
N ARG A 31 -34.13 110.11 -48.90
CA ARG A 31 -33.69 108.88 -49.58
C ARG A 31 -32.17 108.66 -49.50
N ALA A 32 -31.36 109.72 -49.48
CA ALA A 32 -29.91 109.61 -49.29
C ALA A 32 -29.56 109.23 -47.84
N GLU A 33 -30.30 109.70 -46.85
CA GLU A 33 -30.17 109.29 -45.45
C GLU A 33 -30.62 107.84 -45.24
N TYR A 34 -31.76 107.43 -45.79
CA TYR A 34 -32.15 106.01 -45.80
C TYR A 34 -31.10 105.13 -46.49
N LEU A 35 -30.52 105.56 -47.61
CA LEU A 35 -29.44 104.82 -48.28
C LEU A 35 -28.14 104.79 -47.45
N LYS A 36 -27.81 105.86 -46.72
CA LYS A 36 -26.68 105.92 -45.80
C LYS A 36 -26.89 104.95 -44.64
N ASN A 37 -28.07 104.97 -44.01
CA ASN A 37 -28.42 104.08 -42.90
C ASN A 37 -28.47 102.61 -43.37
N ALA A 38 -29.05 102.32 -44.53
CA ALA A 38 -29.06 100.97 -45.10
C ALA A 38 -27.64 100.46 -45.43
N LYS A 39 -26.73 101.33 -45.89
CA LYS A 39 -25.31 100.99 -46.06
C LYS A 39 -24.57 100.78 -44.74
N GLN A 40 -24.92 101.54 -43.70
CA GLN A 40 -24.37 101.37 -42.36
C GLN A 40 -24.84 100.03 -41.75
N GLU A 41 -26.12 99.69 -41.85
CA GLU A 41 -26.63 98.40 -41.39
C GLU A 41 -26.12 97.21 -42.23
N LEU A 42 -25.92 97.39 -43.54
CA LEU A 42 -25.20 96.40 -44.34
C LEU A 42 -23.77 96.19 -43.83
N GLY A 43 -23.03 97.28 -43.54
CA GLY A 43 -21.70 97.20 -42.94
C GLY A 43 -21.70 96.53 -41.54
N ASN A 44 -22.70 96.83 -40.70
CA ASN A 44 -22.89 96.19 -39.40
C ASN A 44 -23.13 94.68 -39.54
N THR A 45 -23.99 94.27 -40.48
CA THR A 45 -24.31 92.86 -40.72
C THR A 45 -23.14 92.10 -41.37
N GLU A 46 -22.42 92.70 -42.33
CA GLU A 46 -21.18 92.12 -42.86
C GLU A 46 -20.12 91.93 -41.76
N ALA A 47 -19.93 92.91 -40.87
CA ALA A 47 -19.00 92.80 -39.75
C ALA A 47 -19.42 91.69 -38.77
N LEU A 48 -20.72 91.50 -38.55
CA LEU A 48 -21.27 90.42 -37.72
C LEU A 48 -21.09 89.04 -38.38
N CYS A 49 -21.31 88.91 -39.70
CA CYS A 49 -21.03 87.67 -40.43
C CYS A 49 -19.55 87.30 -40.33
N ARG A 50 -18.64 88.25 -40.60
CA ARG A 50 -17.18 88.04 -40.47
C ARG A 50 -16.74 87.77 -39.04
N ALA A 51 -17.52 88.16 -38.02
CA ALA A 51 -17.28 87.74 -36.65
C ALA A 51 -17.71 86.29 -36.41
N LYS A 52 -18.87 85.88 -36.95
CA LYS A 52 -19.39 84.52 -36.82
C LYS A 52 -18.58 83.48 -37.59
N GLU A 53 -18.05 83.82 -38.76
CA GLU A 53 -17.09 83.01 -39.51
C GLU A 53 -15.87 82.65 -38.62
N ARG A 54 -15.31 83.64 -37.90
CA ARG A 54 -14.17 83.43 -36.98
C ARG A 54 -14.55 82.69 -35.71
N GLU A 55 -15.77 82.88 -35.17
CA GLU A 55 -16.26 82.06 -34.06
C GLU A 55 -16.36 80.59 -34.47
N GLU A 56 -16.85 80.29 -35.68
CA GLU A 56 -16.92 78.91 -36.19
C GLU A 56 -15.52 78.31 -36.42
N GLU A 57 -14.56 79.10 -36.94
CA GLU A 57 -13.15 78.71 -37.03
C GLU A 57 -12.52 78.38 -35.66
N LEU A 58 -12.84 79.16 -34.63
CA LEU A 58 -12.37 78.92 -33.25
C LEU A 58 -13.06 77.70 -32.61
N GLU A 59 -14.36 77.49 -32.82
CA GLU A 59 -15.07 76.29 -32.34
C GLU A 59 -14.52 75.02 -33.00
N ARG A 60 -14.30 75.03 -34.33
CA ARG A 60 -13.61 73.94 -35.05
C ARG A 60 -12.21 73.68 -34.47
N HIS A 61 -11.46 74.72 -34.14
CA HIS A 61 -10.12 74.59 -33.55
C HIS A 61 -10.14 74.01 -32.12
N LEU A 62 -11.08 74.44 -31.28
CA LEU A 62 -11.25 73.90 -29.92
C LEU A 62 -11.71 72.44 -29.94
N ILE A 63 -12.63 72.08 -30.85
CA ILE A 63 -13.03 70.69 -31.10
C ILE A 63 -11.81 69.87 -31.51
N ALA A 64 -11.02 70.33 -32.48
CA ALA A 64 -9.82 69.63 -32.93
C ALA A 64 -8.75 69.47 -31.83
N ILE A 65 -8.67 70.37 -30.83
CA ILE A 65 -7.82 70.19 -29.64
C ILE A 65 -8.40 69.12 -28.71
N ALA A 66 -9.71 69.18 -28.42
CA ALA A 66 -10.38 68.20 -27.56
C ALA A 66 -10.33 66.78 -28.15
N GLU A 67 -10.46 66.64 -29.47
CA GLU A 67 -10.31 65.38 -30.20
C GLU A 67 -8.88 64.84 -30.13
N ARG A 68 -7.86 65.70 -30.32
CA ARG A 68 -6.44 65.30 -30.16
C ARG A 68 -6.14 64.82 -28.75
N GLU A 69 -6.59 65.54 -27.73
CA GLU A 69 -6.34 65.18 -26.34
C GLU A 69 -7.12 63.91 -25.93
N THR A 70 -8.35 63.76 -26.41
CA THR A 70 -9.12 62.50 -26.26
C THR A 70 -8.40 61.34 -26.95
N GLY A 71 -7.83 61.56 -28.14
CA GLY A 71 -7.01 60.58 -28.86
C GLY A 71 -5.72 60.20 -28.09
N ARG A 72 -5.02 61.19 -27.52
CA ARG A 72 -3.83 60.99 -26.69
C ARG A 72 -4.14 60.15 -25.45
N LEU A 73 -5.19 60.51 -24.71
CA LEU A 73 -5.67 59.78 -23.54
C LEU A 73 -6.18 58.38 -23.89
N ALA A 74 -6.82 58.20 -25.05
CA ALA A 74 -7.22 56.89 -25.55
C ALA A 74 -6.01 56.01 -25.89
N GLN A 75 -4.96 56.58 -26.51
CA GLN A 75 -3.70 55.88 -26.80
C GLN A 75 -2.96 55.46 -25.52
N GLU A 76 -2.90 56.34 -24.51
CA GLU A 76 -2.32 55.99 -23.20
C GLU A 76 -3.16 54.94 -22.46
N SER A 77 -4.49 55.04 -22.50
CA SER A 77 -5.40 54.01 -21.97
C SER A 77 -5.19 52.66 -22.66
N ALA A 78 -5.05 52.64 -23.99
CA ALA A 78 -4.76 51.43 -24.77
C ALA A 78 -3.39 50.84 -24.42
N LYS A 79 -2.35 51.68 -24.29
CA LYS A 79 -1.02 51.26 -23.85
C LYS A 79 -1.06 50.63 -22.46
N LYS A 80 -1.75 51.26 -21.49
CA LYS A 80 -1.89 50.71 -20.13
C LYS A 80 -2.76 49.46 -20.06
N LYS A 81 -3.79 49.32 -20.91
CA LYS A 81 -4.55 48.07 -21.07
C LYS A 81 -3.71 46.94 -21.64
N ASN A 82 -2.82 47.22 -22.59
CA ASN A 82 -1.89 46.23 -23.14
C ASN A 82 -0.78 45.85 -22.15
N GLU A 83 -0.20 46.82 -21.42
CA GLU A 83 0.71 46.55 -20.29
C GLU A 83 0.04 45.64 -19.26
N LEU A 84 -1.21 45.96 -18.85
CA LEU A 84 -1.98 45.16 -17.90
C LEU A 84 -2.26 43.75 -18.42
N ARG A 85 -2.65 43.58 -19.69
CA ARG A 85 -2.86 42.25 -20.29
C ARG A 85 -1.58 41.41 -20.23
N SER A 86 -0.43 41.99 -20.57
CA SER A 86 0.87 41.29 -20.49
C SER A 86 1.30 40.94 -19.05
N LEU A 87 0.83 41.69 -18.05
CA LEU A 87 1.03 41.39 -16.63
C LEU A 87 0.11 40.25 -16.18
N THR A 88 -1.17 40.25 -16.57
CA THR A 88 -2.09 39.13 -16.32
C THR A 88 -1.63 37.84 -17.00
N GLU A 89 -1.18 37.90 -18.26
CA GLU A 89 -0.58 36.76 -18.97
C GLU A 89 0.65 36.23 -18.21
N ARG A 90 1.50 37.10 -17.66
CA ARG A 90 2.65 36.71 -16.84
C ARG A 90 2.24 36.11 -15.48
N SER A 91 1.24 36.68 -14.79
CA SER A 91 0.68 36.11 -13.55
C SER A 91 0.17 34.70 -13.81
N ASN A 92 -0.68 34.52 -14.83
CA ASN A 92 -1.22 33.23 -15.22
C ASN A 92 -0.11 32.21 -15.55
N MET A 93 0.99 32.64 -16.19
CA MET A 93 2.15 31.77 -16.42
C MET A 93 2.85 31.39 -15.11
N LEU A 94 3.14 32.36 -14.23
CA LEU A 94 3.77 32.12 -12.93
C LEU A 94 2.92 31.20 -12.04
N GLU A 95 1.61 31.44 -11.94
CA GLU A 95 0.66 30.58 -11.24
C GLU A 95 0.68 29.13 -11.77
N ASN A 96 0.73 28.96 -13.10
CA ASN A 96 0.88 27.64 -13.73
C ASN A 96 2.24 26.98 -13.46
N HIS A 97 3.32 27.75 -13.32
CA HIS A 97 4.63 27.25 -12.93
C HIS A 97 4.68 26.87 -11.44
N ILE A 98 4.12 27.70 -10.55
CA ILE A 98 3.98 27.44 -9.11
C ILE A 98 3.11 26.22 -8.86
N PHE A 99 2.01 26.03 -9.61
CA PHE A 99 1.18 24.83 -9.52
C PHE A 99 1.96 23.56 -9.88
N LYS A 100 2.70 23.57 -11.00
CA LYS A 100 3.55 22.43 -11.42
C LYS A 100 4.70 22.17 -10.43
N ALA A 101 5.27 23.20 -9.83
CA ALA A 101 6.30 23.07 -8.80
C ALA A 101 5.72 22.43 -7.52
N LYS A 102 4.55 22.90 -7.06
CA LYS A 102 3.82 22.31 -5.92
C LYS A 102 3.43 20.84 -6.17
N GLN A 103 2.98 20.51 -7.39
CA GLN A 103 2.68 19.13 -7.77
C GLN A 103 3.95 18.24 -7.66
N LYS A 104 5.08 18.66 -8.24
CA LYS A 104 6.35 17.92 -8.14
C LYS A 104 6.85 17.78 -6.71
N LEU A 105 6.71 18.82 -5.89
CA LEU A 105 7.09 18.79 -4.48
C LEU A 105 6.27 17.74 -3.73
N GLU A 106 4.96 17.66 -3.99
CA GLU A 106 4.09 16.64 -3.41
C GLU A 106 4.39 15.23 -3.96
N GLU A 107 4.73 15.09 -5.25
CA GLU A 107 5.24 13.82 -5.82
C GLU A 107 6.51 13.34 -5.09
N PHE A 108 7.49 14.22 -4.88
CA PHE A 108 8.70 13.92 -4.10
C PHE A 108 8.42 13.65 -2.62
N ARG A 109 7.45 14.35 -2.02
CA ARG A 109 7.05 14.14 -0.63
C ARG A 109 6.43 12.76 -0.40
N ASN A 110 5.60 12.32 -1.34
CA ASN A 110 5.01 10.97 -1.30
C ASN A 110 6.06 9.89 -1.57
N GLN A 111 7.01 10.13 -2.48
CA GLN A 111 8.16 9.24 -2.68
C GLN A 111 9.01 9.11 -1.40
N MET A 112 9.36 10.23 -0.75
CA MET A 112 10.13 10.23 0.51
C MET A 112 9.40 9.48 1.63
N ASN A 113 8.08 9.62 1.74
CA ASN A 113 7.27 8.88 2.71
C ASN A 113 7.27 7.36 2.43
N TRP A 114 7.19 6.94 1.17
CA TRP A 114 7.33 5.54 0.77
C TRP A 114 8.74 4.98 1.06
N ASP A 115 9.78 5.74 0.75
CA ASP A 115 11.18 5.33 1.02
C ASP A 115 11.45 5.24 2.53
N GLN A 116 10.89 6.15 3.33
CA GLN A 116 10.95 6.11 4.80
C GLN A 116 10.22 4.88 5.36
N GLN A 117 8.96 4.63 4.97
CA GLN A 117 8.21 3.45 5.42
C GLN A 117 8.90 2.14 5.02
N THR A 118 9.52 2.11 3.83
CA THR A 118 10.30 0.96 3.36
C THR A 118 11.54 0.74 4.23
N LEU A 119 12.25 1.81 4.62
CA LEU A 119 13.40 1.73 5.51
C LEU A 119 13.01 1.30 6.93
N GLU A 120 11.92 1.85 7.48
CA GLU A 120 11.40 1.48 8.81
C GLU A 120 11.01 0.00 8.85
N ALA A 121 10.29 -0.50 7.84
CA ALA A 121 9.97 -1.93 7.72
C ALA A 121 11.22 -2.83 7.59
N PHE A 122 12.26 -2.39 6.87
CA PHE A 122 13.53 -3.14 6.81
C PHE A 122 14.28 -3.17 8.14
N LEU A 123 14.17 -2.13 8.98
CA LEU A 123 14.78 -2.08 10.31
C LEU A 123 14.02 -2.97 11.31
N GLU A 124 12.68 -2.96 11.27
CA GLU A 124 11.82 -3.82 12.11
C GLU A 124 12.02 -5.32 11.75
N GLU A 125 12.02 -5.66 10.46
CA GLU A 125 12.33 -7.00 9.92
C GLU A 125 13.79 -7.45 10.20
N SER A 126 14.71 -6.52 10.47
CA SER A 126 16.06 -6.84 10.96
C SER A 126 16.06 -7.10 12.46
N ALA A 127 15.38 -6.27 13.25
CA ALA A 127 15.28 -6.43 14.69
C ALA A 127 14.63 -7.77 15.08
N HIS A 128 13.54 -8.16 14.41
CA HIS A 128 12.91 -9.47 14.64
C HIS A 128 13.81 -10.65 14.29
N LYS A 129 14.69 -10.53 13.29
CA LYS A 129 15.69 -11.57 12.99
C LYS A 129 16.79 -11.67 14.04
N ASP A 130 17.19 -10.55 14.62
CA ASP A 130 18.11 -10.55 15.76
C ASP A 130 17.44 -11.18 17.01
N GLU A 131 16.16 -10.88 17.27
CA GLU A 131 15.36 -11.51 18.34
C GLU A 131 15.23 -13.03 18.16
N ASP A 132 14.83 -13.50 16.97
CA ASP A 132 14.76 -14.93 16.62
C ASP A 132 16.14 -15.60 16.76
N THR A 133 17.20 -14.94 16.31
CA THR A 133 18.58 -15.44 16.42
C THR A 133 18.99 -15.58 17.89
N MET A 134 18.66 -14.61 18.75
CA MET A 134 18.90 -14.72 20.20
C MET A 134 18.06 -15.83 20.84
N ALA A 135 16.82 -16.04 20.40
CA ALA A 135 15.98 -17.14 20.88
C ALA A 135 16.57 -18.52 20.49
N ILE A 136 17.02 -18.68 19.25
CA ILE A 136 17.69 -19.90 18.77
C ILE A 136 18.98 -20.16 19.55
N ILE A 137 19.83 -19.14 19.75
CA ILE A 137 21.06 -19.26 20.56
C ILE A 137 20.74 -19.69 22.00
N LYS A 138 19.71 -19.11 22.61
CA LYS A 138 19.27 -19.46 23.97
C LYS A 138 18.80 -20.92 24.07
N TYR A 139 18.01 -21.41 23.11
CA TYR A 139 17.60 -22.82 23.09
C TYR A 139 18.78 -23.76 22.84
N ALA A 140 19.68 -23.43 21.91
CA ALA A 140 20.89 -24.20 21.66
C ALA A 140 21.77 -24.33 22.92
N GLN A 141 21.93 -23.25 23.70
CA GLN A 141 22.64 -23.30 24.99
C GLN A 141 21.94 -24.17 26.04
N GLN A 142 20.60 -24.15 26.09
CA GLN A 142 19.83 -25.00 27.01
C GLN A 142 19.95 -26.48 26.62
N ASP A 143 19.87 -26.81 25.33
CA ASP A 143 20.06 -28.17 24.84
C ASP A 143 21.52 -28.64 25.03
N GLU A 144 22.52 -27.79 24.85
CA GLU A 144 23.92 -28.13 25.13
C GLU A 144 24.14 -28.47 26.61
N GLN A 145 23.53 -27.71 27.54
CA GLN A 145 23.52 -28.03 28.97
C GLN A 145 22.78 -29.36 29.26
N ARG A 146 21.65 -29.60 28.60
CA ARG A 146 20.86 -30.83 28.74
C ARG A 146 21.65 -32.05 28.25
N ILE A 147 22.30 -31.95 27.09
CA ILE A 147 23.20 -32.96 26.53
C ILE A 147 24.34 -33.26 27.51
N LYS A 148 25.04 -32.24 28.04
CA LYS A 148 26.11 -32.42 29.04
C LYS A 148 25.61 -33.18 30.27
N SER A 149 24.42 -32.86 30.81
CA SER A 149 23.86 -33.56 31.96
C SER A 149 23.44 -35.02 31.66
N LEU A 150 22.92 -35.29 30.45
CA LEU A 150 22.56 -36.64 30.01
C LEU A 150 23.80 -37.51 29.76
N THR A 151 24.85 -36.96 29.15
CA THR A 151 26.14 -37.66 28.97
C THR A 151 26.75 -38.09 30.30
N LEU A 152 26.80 -37.18 31.29
CA LEU A 152 27.27 -37.50 32.65
C LEU A 152 26.40 -38.56 33.34
N ALA A 153 25.08 -38.54 33.14
CA ALA A 153 24.18 -39.56 33.65
C ALA A 153 24.40 -40.94 32.98
N ILE A 154 24.70 -40.96 31.68
CA ILE A 154 25.07 -42.17 30.94
C ILE A 154 26.40 -42.72 31.45
N GLU A 155 27.46 -41.90 31.58
CA GLU A 155 28.75 -42.33 32.14
C GLU A 155 28.60 -42.91 33.56
N LYS A 156 27.81 -42.25 34.42
CA LYS A 156 27.55 -42.80 35.75
C LYS A 156 26.86 -44.16 35.68
N LYS A 157 25.89 -44.36 34.78
CA LYS A 157 25.18 -45.64 34.63
C LYS A 157 26.00 -46.73 33.95
N THR A 158 26.91 -46.40 33.03
CA THR A 158 27.86 -47.40 32.49
C THR A 158 28.92 -47.79 33.51
N LEU A 159 29.34 -46.88 34.39
CA LEU A 159 30.19 -47.22 35.55
C LEU A 159 29.45 -48.15 36.54
N GLU A 160 28.26 -47.77 37.02
CA GLU A 160 27.44 -48.61 37.92
C GLU A 160 27.16 -50.01 37.33
N ALA A 161 26.93 -50.10 36.00
CA ALA A 161 26.70 -51.37 35.32
C ALA A 161 28.00 -52.21 35.21
N ASN A 162 29.15 -51.59 34.98
CA ASN A 162 30.44 -52.28 34.95
C ASN A 162 30.87 -52.77 36.34
N GLU A 163 30.57 -52.03 37.41
CA GLU A 163 30.79 -52.48 38.79
C GLU A 163 29.91 -53.69 39.12
N LYS A 164 28.61 -53.63 38.81
CA LYS A 164 27.69 -54.78 38.99
C LYS A 164 28.09 -56.00 38.17
N ARG A 165 28.61 -55.81 36.95
CA ARG A 165 29.15 -56.89 36.13
C ARG A 165 30.35 -57.55 36.80
N LYS A 166 31.35 -56.77 37.24
CA LYS A 166 32.52 -57.30 37.98
C LYS A 166 32.12 -58.04 39.26
N ALA A 167 31.10 -57.56 39.97
CA ALA A 167 30.55 -58.26 41.13
C ALA A 167 29.92 -59.60 40.74
N LEU A 168 29.07 -59.63 39.70
CA LEU A 168 28.47 -60.88 39.19
C LEU A 168 29.54 -61.87 38.71
N ASP A 169 30.57 -61.40 38.00
CA ASP A 169 31.69 -62.22 37.52
C ASP A 169 32.43 -62.86 38.71
N LYS A 170 32.65 -62.12 39.81
CA LYS A 170 33.23 -62.63 41.06
C LYS A 170 32.34 -63.68 41.72
N GLU A 171 31.07 -63.37 41.99
CA GLU A 171 30.12 -64.31 42.63
C GLU A 171 29.94 -65.59 41.79
N LEU A 172 30.01 -65.49 40.46
CA LEU A 172 30.02 -66.64 39.55
C LEU A 172 31.28 -67.49 39.72
N THR A 173 32.48 -66.89 39.79
CA THR A 173 33.72 -67.66 40.05
C THR A 173 33.73 -68.32 41.43
N GLU A 174 33.17 -67.67 42.45
CA GLU A 174 33.06 -68.24 43.80
C GLU A 174 32.04 -69.39 43.83
N THR A 175 30.88 -69.23 43.17
CA THR A 175 29.88 -70.30 43.01
C THR A 175 30.44 -71.51 42.25
N ILE A 176 31.19 -71.30 41.17
CA ILE A 176 31.85 -72.37 40.41
C ILE A 176 32.89 -73.08 41.28
N SER A 177 33.70 -72.36 42.06
CA SER A 177 34.69 -72.96 42.96
C SER A 177 34.05 -73.78 44.08
N ALA A 178 32.91 -73.31 44.62
CA ALA A 178 32.13 -74.03 45.62
C ALA A 178 31.49 -75.29 45.03
N GLN A 179 30.97 -75.25 43.80
CA GLN A 179 30.43 -76.42 43.11
C GLN A 179 31.53 -77.47 42.87
N ILE A 180 32.71 -77.07 42.37
CA ILE A 180 33.85 -77.97 42.17
C ILE A 180 34.28 -78.62 43.50
N ALA A 181 34.25 -77.88 44.61
CA ALA A 181 34.52 -78.43 45.94
C ALA A 181 33.44 -79.44 46.38
N LEU A 182 32.15 -79.15 46.15
CA LEU A 182 31.04 -80.07 46.44
C LEU A 182 31.12 -81.35 45.61
N ASP A 183 31.38 -81.24 44.31
CA ASP A 183 31.57 -82.37 43.41
C ASP A 183 32.74 -83.24 43.88
N LYS A 184 33.89 -82.62 44.21
CA LYS A 184 35.07 -83.31 44.75
C LYS A 184 34.79 -83.99 46.10
N THR A 185 33.99 -83.40 46.99
CA THR A 185 33.55 -84.09 48.22
C THR A 185 32.57 -85.23 47.95
N THR A 186 31.74 -85.12 46.92
CA THR A 186 30.79 -86.16 46.50
C THR A 186 31.53 -87.37 45.90
N GLU A 187 32.53 -87.14 45.06
CA GLU A 187 33.46 -88.18 44.59
C GLU A 187 34.16 -88.88 45.77
N ASN A 188 34.67 -88.12 46.74
CA ASN A 188 35.34 -88.68 47.93
C ASN A 188 34.37 -89.52 48.79
N LEU A 189 33.11 -89.11 48.92
CA LEU A 189 32.07 -89.87 49.64
C LEU A 189 31.69 -91.15 48.89
N GLN A 190 31.58 -91.12 47.56
CA GLN A 190 31.35 -92.32 46.74
C GLN A 190 32.52 -93.30 46.85
N GLN A 191 33.77 -92.81 46.85
CA GLN A 191 34.97 -93.61 47.06
C GLN A 191 34.98 -94.26 48.46
N ALA A 192 34.74 -93.48 49.53
CA ALA A 192 34.68 -94.01 50.90
C ALA A 192 33.54 -95.03 51.10
N HIS A 193 32.40 -94.83 50.42
CA HIS A 193 31.30 -95.80 50.41
C HIS A 193 31.68 -97.10 49.68
N LEU A 194 32.38 -97.01 48.54
CA LEU A 194 32.89 -98.18 47.81
C LEU A 194 33.91 -98.97 48.65
N GLU A 195 34.84 -98.27 49.31
CA GLU A 195 35.79 -98.88 50.26
C GLU A 195 35.07 -99.54 51.44
N THR A 196 34.02 -98.90 51.97
CA THR A 196 33.18 -99.47 53.03
C THR A 196 32.45 -100.73 52.55
N GLN A 197 31.92 -100.75 51.33
CA GLN A 197 31.29 -101.94 50.75
C GLN A 197 32.30 -103.08 50.50
N GLN A 198 33.51 -102.76 50.04
CA GLN A 198 34.59 -103.74 49.89
C GLN A 198 34.97 -104.34 51.26
N LEU A 199 35.08 -103.51 52.30
CA LEU A 199 35.35 -103.96 53.66
C LEU A 199 34.20 -104.85 54.19
N ILE A 200 32.94 -104.44 54.03
CA ILE A 200 31.78 -105.27 54.39
C ILE A 200 31.81 -106.61 53.67
N HIS A 201 32.15 -106.65 52.38
CA HIS A 201 32.27 -107.91 51.64
C HIS A 201 33.41 -108.81 52.15
N GLN A 202 34.56 -108.23 52.54
CA GLN A 202 35.64 -108.98 53.20
C GLN A 202 35.21 -109.53 54.56
N TRP A 203 34.49 -108.74 55.37
CA TRP A 203 33.93 -109.17 56.65
C TRP A 203 32.87 -110.27 56.48
N GLU A 204 31.95 -110.13 55.52
CA GLU A 204 31.01 -111.19 55.14
C GLU A 204 31.72 -112.50 54.79
N ASN A 205 32.79 -112.42 53.98
CA ASN A 205 33.51 -113.61 53.56
C ASN A 205 34.29 -114.24 54.72
N THR A 206 34.81 -113.44 55.64
CA THR A 206 35.40 -113.91 56.91
C THR A 206 34.33 -114.60 57.79
N ILE A 207 33.12 -114.03 57.89
CA ILE A 207 31.99 -114.63 58.61
C ILE A 207 31.50 -115.92 57.94
N LYS A 208 31.49 -115.99 56.60
CA LYS A 208 31.16 -117.22 55.84
C LYS A 208 32.20 -118.31 56.09
N GLN A 209 33.50 -117.97 56.10
CA GLN A 209 34.58 -118.89 56.46
C GLN A 209 34.50 -119.36 57.92
N MET A 210 34.15 -118.45 58.85
CA MET A 210 33.94 -118.80 60.26
C MET A 210 32.76 -119.75 60.42
N LYS A 211 31.60 -119.44 59.83
CA LYS A 211 30.41 -120.32 59.84
C LYS A 211 30.65 -121.67 59.17
N HIS A 212 31.48 -121.72 58.11
CA HIS A 212 31.89 -122.99 57.50
C HIS A 212 32.74 -123.81 58.49
N ARG A 213 33.71 -123.20 59.17
CA ARG A 213 34.50 -123.89 60.21
C ARG A 213 33.67 -124.31 61.42
N ASP A 214 32.67 -123.53 61.82
CA ASP A 214 31.72 -123.91 62.88
C ASP A 214 30.85 -125.09 62.42
N ALA A 215 30.43 -125.13 61.15
CA ALA A 215 29.71 -126.27 60.57
C ALA A 215 30.59 -127.53 60.49
N ASP A 216 31.85 -127.41 60.05
CA ASP A 216 32.83 -128.50 60.01
C ASP A 216 33.15 -129.02 61.43
N MET A 217 33.21 -128.12 62.40
CA MET A 217 33.39 -128.43 63.82
C MET A 217 32.15 -129.13 64.39
N HIS A 218 30.93 -128.71 64.03
CA HIS A 218 29.71 -129.39 64.42
C HIS A 218 29.53 -130.76 63.73
N GLN A 219 29.91 -130.93 62.47
CA GLN A 219 29.99 -132.25 61.83
C GLN A 219 31.04 -133.14 62.50
N SER A 220 32.22 -132.59 62.83
CA SER A 220 33.26 -133.29 63.60
C SER A 220 32.80 -133.68 65.01
N ALA A 221 31.92 -132.88 65.63
CA ALA A 221 31.30 -133.20 66.92
C ALA A 221 30.24 -134.30 66.80
N LEU A 222 29.40 -134.25 65.75
CA LEU A 222 28.38 -135.27 65.48
C LEU A 222 29.00 -136.63 65.16
N VAL A 223 30.08 -136.68 64.38
CA VAL A 223 30.83 -137.92 64.10
C VAL A 223 31.46 -138.51 65.36
N LYS A 224 31.90 -137.67 66.32
CA LYS A 224 32.45 -138.11 67.61
C LYS A 224 31.40 -138.52 68.65
N ALA A 225 30.11 -138.30 68.40
CA ALA A 225 29.05 -138.53 69.39
C ALA A 225 28.51 -139.99 69.45
N TRP A 226 28.82 -140.83 68.46
CA TRP A 226 28.21 -142.17 68.33
C TRP A 226 29.03 -143.35 68.89
N THR A 227 30.21 -143.12 69.48
CA THR A 227 31.13 -144.20 69.93
C THR A 227 31.61 -144.07 71.39
N GLY A 228 30.72 -144.40 72.33
CA GLY A 228 31.06 -145.27 73.47
C GLY A 228 31.90 -144.76 74.66
N LYS A 229 31.19 -144.34 75.73
CA LYS A 229 31.42 -144.66 77.16
C LYS A 229 32.66 -144.12 77.95
N LEU A 230 32.33 -143.63 79.16
CA LEU A 230 33.00 -143.81 80.48
C LEU A 230 34.15 -142.87 80.98
N THR A 231 33.72 -141.86 81.76
CA THR A 231 34.14 -141.55 83.17
C THR A 231 35.50 -140.90 83.54
N LYS A 232 35.48 -140.19 84.69
CA LYS A 232 36.57 -139.67 85.58
C LYS A 232 37.26 -138.36 85.15
N THR A 233 37.64 -137.39 86.03
CA THR A 233 37.19 -136.89 87.38
C THR A 233 38.02 -135.63 87.72
N HIS A 234 37.67 -134.85 88.78
CA HIS A 234 38.42 -133.69 89.35
C HIS A 234 38.39 -132.39 88.50
N THR A 235 38.44 -131.14 89.03
CA THR A 235 38.59 -130.60 90.42
C THR A 235 37.99 -129.17 90.57
N HIS A 236 37.89 -128.69 91.83
CA HIS A 236 37.50 -127.34 92.36
C HIS A 236 37.98 -126.07 91.57
N LYS A 237 37.51 -124.82 91.81
CA LYS A 237 36.95 -124.15 93.04
C LYS A 237 36.25 -122.79 92.75
N CYS A 238 35.59 -122.21 93.78
CA CYS A 238 35.08 -120.82 93.93
C CYS A 238 33.73 -120.46 93.21
N ILE A 239 32.67 -119.85 93.81
CA ILE A 239 32.45 -118.70 94.76
C ILE A 239 32.26 -117.37 93.98
N HIS A 240 31.20 -116.54 94.11
CA HIS A 240 29.89 -116.60 94.82
C HIS A 240 29.02 -115.33 94.46
N LEU A 241 27.68 -115.34 94.66
CA LEU A 241 26.75 -114.16 94.83
C LEU A 241 26.51 -113.21 93.61
N LYS A 242 25.36 -112.50 93.40
CA LYS A 242 23.94 -112.60 93.87
C LYS A 242 22.99 -111.65 93.07
N CYS A 243 21.67 -111.86 93.16
CA CYS A 243 20.54 -110.90 92.98
C CYS A 243 20.15 -110.33 91.58
N ASP A 244 18.91 -109.86 91.32
CA ASP A 244 17.54 -110.34 91.68
C ASP A 244 16.41 -109.47 91.05
N TYR A 245 15.31 -110.09 90.55
CA TYR A 245 13.89 -109.60 90.44
C TYR A 245 13.59 -108.37 89.51
N SER A 246 12.37 -108.05 89.00
CA SER A 246 11.03 -108.68 88.77
C SER A 246 10.19 -107.68 87.88
N LEU A 247 8.92 -107.75 87.42
CA LEU A 247 7.71 -108.64 87.38
C LEU A 247 6.83 -108.09 86.19
N PHE A 248 6.14 -108.81 85.28
CA PHE A 248 4.91 -109.65 85.33
C PHE A 248 3.57 -108.93 85.73
N PRO A 249 2.35 -109.36 85.30
CA PRO A 249 1.92 -109.99 84.00
C PRO A 249 0.41 -109.84 83.56
N SER A 250 0.02 -110.54 82.47
CA SER A 250 -1.19 -111.38 82.18
C SER A 250 -2.61 -111.03 82.71
N LEU A 251 -3.78 -111.14 82.03
CA LEU A 251 -4.33 -111.91 80.87
C LEU A 251 -5.15 -113.21 81.21
N VAL A 252 -6.49 -113.12 81.03
CA VAL A 252 -7.55 -114.09 80.52
C VAL A 252 -7.68 -115.57 81.01
N PHE A 253 -8.90 -116.03 81.38
CA PHE A 253 -9.68 -117.18 80.80
C PHE A 253 -11.12 -117.37 81.39
N CYS A 254 -11.81 -118.51 81.15
CA CYS A 254 -13.28 -118.73 81.29
C CYS A 254 -13.71 -120.21 81.62
N ASN A 255 -15.02 -120.45 81.90
CA ASN A 255 -15.87 -121.68 81.79
C ASN A 255 -16.24 -122.62 82.99
N THR A 256 -17.45 -123.24 82.86
CA THR A 256 -17.97 -124.55 83.40
C THR A 256 -18.90 -124.59 84.66
N SER A 257 -19.53 -125.75 84.98
CA SER A 257 -20.69 -125.96 85.90
C SER A 257 -20.78 -127.42 86.47
N ILE A 258 -21.76 -127.72 87.38
CA ILE A 258 -22.42 -129.04 87.74
C ILE A 258 -22.37 -129.59 89.23
N VAL A 259 -23.50 -129.50 89.97
CA VAL A 259 -24.36 -130.51 90.73
C VAL A 259 -23.86 -131.58 91.80
N HIS A 260 -24.66 -131.73 92.92
CA HIS A 260 -25.08 -132.94 93.74
C HIS A 260 -24.71 -133.26 95.26
N ILE A 261 -25.75 -133.25 96.14
CA ILE A 261 -26.29 -134.22 97.19
C ILE A 261 -25.55 -134.81 98.45
N PHE A 262 -26.28 -134.83 99.61
CA PHE A 262 -26.51 -135.89 100.68
C PHE A 262 -27.56 -135.33 101.74
N SER A 263 -28.13 -135.90 102.85
CA SER A 263 -28.03 -137.16 103.68
C SER A 263 -29.35 -137.52 104.50
N PHE A 264 -29.25 -138.18 105.69
CA PHE A 264 -30.31 -138.83 106.57
C PHE A 264 -30.25 -138.41 108.08
N PRO A 265 -31.03 -138.93 109.10
CA PRO A 265 -32.30 -139.72 109.22
C PRO A 265 -33.39 -139.08 110.20
N SER A 266 -34.64 -139.53 110.53
CA SER A 266 -35.14 -140.83 111.11
C SER A 266 -36.70 -140.97 111.29
N HIS A 267 -37.25 -142.19 111.05
CA HIS A 267 -38.40 -142.97 111.64
C HIS A 267 -39.92 -142.57 111.88
N PHE A 268 -40.80 -143.54 111.54
CA PHE A 268 -42.13 -144.01 112.10
C PHE A 268 -43.44 -143.14 111.96
N ALA A 269 -44.68 -143.67 111.80
CA ALA A 269 -45.23 -144.97 111.31
C ALA A 269 -46.79 -145.00 111.20
N ALA A 270 -47.36 -146.14 110.73
CA ALA A 270 -48.75 -146.66 110.89
C ALA A 270 -49.87 -146.28 109.87
N LEU A 271 -51.04 -146.94 109.97
CA LEU A 271 -51.87 -147.35 108.81
C LEU A 271 -53.40 -147.42 109.08
N LYS A 272 -54.20 -147.23 108.00
CA LYS A 272 -55.65 -147.47 107.79
C LYS A 272 -56.64 -146.39 108.27
N ASP A 273 -57.42 -145.86 107.31
CA ASP A 273 -58.89 -145.98 107.35
C ASP A 273 -59.53 -145.72 105.97
N SER A 274 -60.67 -146.38 105.63
CA SER A 274 -61.17 -146.41 104.23
C SER A 274 -62.71 -146.41 104.07
N LYS A 275 -63.42 -145.55 104.81
CA LYS A 275 -64.89 -145.36 104.64
C LYS A 275 -65.41 -143.92 104.57
N ILE A 276 -64.58 -142.91 104.86
CA ILE A 276 -65.02 -141.50 104.96
C ILE A 276 -65.15 -140.82 103.58
N ILE A 277 -64.34 -141.22 102.59
CA ILE A 277 -64.19 -140.52 101.30
C ILE A 277 -65.47 -140.49 100.44
N CYS A 278 -66.34 -141.50 100.54
CA CYS A 278 -67.48 -141.66 99.64
C CYS A 278 -68.66 -140.70 99.90
N LEU A 279 -68.79 -140.12 101.10
CA LEU A 279 -69.89 -139.21 101.42
C LEU A 279 -69.58 -137.75 101.08
N GLY A 280 -68.33 -137.29 101.27
CA GLY A 280 -67.94 -135.90 101.01
C GLY A 280 -68.14 -135.46 99.55
N ARG A 281 -67.94 -136.37 98.58
CA ARG A 281 -68.05 -136.06 97.14
C ARG A 281 -69.45 -135.72 96.63
N LYS A 282 -70.50 -135.84 97.47
CA LYS A 282 -71.90 -135.72 97.03
C LYS A 282 -72.56 -134.37 97.34
N LEU A 283 -72.07 -133.60 98.32
CA LEU A 283 -72.75 -132.38 98.78
C LEU A 283 -72.19 -131.09 98.15
N ALA A 284 -70.90 -131.02 97.82
CA ALA A 284 -70.27 -129.87 97.13
C ALA A 284 -71.02 -129.44 95.85
N ARG A 285 -71.64 -130.40 95.14
CA ARG A 285 -72.42 -130.17 93.90
C ARG A 285 -73.72 -129.38 94.11
N LEU A 286 -74.16 -129.15 95.35
CA LEU A 286 -75.43 -128.48 95.67
C LEU A 286 -75.27 -127.03 96.15
N GLN A 287 -74.04 -126.52 96.30
CA GLN A 287 -73.77 -125.15 96.79
C GLN A 287 -73.41 -124.14 95.69
N GLY A 288 -73.61 -124.48 94.41
CA GLY A 288 -73.26 -123.59 93.29
C GLY A 288 -71.76 -123.53 92.98
N GLU A 289 -70.96 -124.45 93.52
CA GLU A 289 -69.62 -124.74 93.01
C GLU A 289 -69.72 -125.34 91.60
N VAL A 290 -69.75 -124.44 90.61
CA VAL A 290 -69.33 -124.70 89.23
C VAL A 290 -68.01 -125.47 89.26
N HIS A 291 -67.87 -126.50 88.42
CA HIS A 291 -66.75 -127.45 88.49
C HIS A 291 -65.41 -126.70 88.43
N SER A 292 -64.37 -127.19 89.10
CA SER A 292 -63.05 -126.53 89.16
C SER A 292 -62.54 -126.14 87.77
N ASP A 293 -62.81 -126.98 86.77
CA ASP A 293 -62.41 -126.81 85.38
C ASP A 293 -63.21 -125.70 84.66
N GLU A 294 -64.52 -125.57 84.93
CA GLU A 294 -65.35 -124.48 84.40
C GLU A 294 -65.01 -123.14 85.06
N LYS A 295 -64.71 -123.13 86.36
CA LYS A 295 -64.22 -121.92 87.03
C LYS A 295 -62.86 -121.51 86.47
N GLN A 296 -61.92 -122.44 86.32
CA GLN A 296 -60.62 -122.17 85.68
C GLN A 296 -60.77 -121.73 84.22
N MET A 297 -61.73 -122.27 83.47
CA MET A 297 -62.07 -121.82 82.12
C MET A 297 -62.62 -120.38 82.10
N LEU A 298 -63.43 -119.98 83.08
CA LEU A 298 -63.92 -118.60 83.19
C LEU A 298 -62.84 -117.63 83.67
N ASP A 299 -62.03 -118.02 84.66
CA ASP A 299 -60.91 -117.21 85.17
C ASP A 299 -59.82 -117.03 84.09
N THR A 300 -59.52 -118.06 83.29
CA THR A 300 -58.66 -117.92 82.10
C THR A 300 -59.31 -117.09 81.00
N LYS A 301 -60.62 -117.23 80.73
CA LYS A 301 -61.34 -116.35 79.79
C LYS A 301 -61.26 -114.87 80.21
N ILE A 302 -61.37 -114.58 81.51
CA ILE A 302 -61.25 -113.23 82.07
C ILE A 302 -59.80 -112.74 82.00
N ALA A 303 -58.81 -113.59 82.27
CA ALA A 303 -57.40 -113.26 82.10
C ALA A 303 -57.04 -112.94 80.64
N ASP A 304 -57.52 -113.75 79.68
CA ASP A 304 -57.32 -113.52 78.24
C ASP A 304 -58.05 -112.26 77.77
N LEU A 305 -59.29 -112.00 78.23
CA LEU A 305 -60.03 -110.80 77.88
C LEU A 305 -59.44 -109.52 78.49
N THR A 306 -58.93 -109.58 79.73
CA THR A 306 -58.24 -108.43 80.34
C THR A 306 -56.86 -108.19 79.74
N LYS A 307 -56.12 -109.26 79.40
CA LYS A 307 -54.89 -109.16 78.61
C LYS A 307 -55.15 -108.55 77.23
N ALA A 308 -56.15 -109.04 76.50
CA ALA A 308 -56.54 -108.49 75.19
C ALA A 308 -57.03 -107.03 75.31
N LEU A 309 -57.76 -106.68 76.36
CA LEU A 309 -58.16 -105.28 76.63
C LEU A 309 -56.93 -104.39 76.90
N GLU A 310 -55.94 -104.88 77.65
CA GLU A 310 -54.73 -104.14 77.99
C GLU A 310 -53.78 -104.02 76.78
N GLU A 311 -53.68 -105.05 75.94
CA GLU A 311 -53.04 -104.98 74.62
C GLU A 311 -53.76 -103.98 73.72
N LYS A 312 -55.10 -103.97 73.69
CA LYS A 312 -55.88 -102.99 72.92
C LYS A 312 -55.68 -101.56 73.44
N LYS A 313 -55.67 -101.33 74.75
CA LYS A 313 -55.31 -100.02 75.34
C LYS A 313 -53.90 -99.59 74.96
N LYS A 314 -52.91 -100.49 74.99
CA LYS A 314 -51.54 -100.19 74.54
C LYS A 314 -51.51 -99.79 73.07
N THR A 315 -52.23 -100.50 72.19
CA THR A 315 -52.34 -100.10 70.78
C THR A 315 -53.09 -98.77 70.59
N ALA A 316 -54.13 -98.50 71.38
CA ALA A 316 -54.88 -97.24 71.31
C ALA A 316 -54.05 -96.05 71.81
N ASN A 317 -53.28 -96.21 72.89
CA ASN A 317 -52.37 -95.20 73.40
C ASN A 317 -51.23 -94.93 72.40
N MET A 318 -50.66 -95.98 71.80
CA MET A 318 -49.68 -95.86 70.72
C MET A 318 -50.25 -95.08 69.53
N LEU A 319 -51.44 -95.46 69.03
CA LEU A 319 -52.12 -94.76 67.94
C LEU A 319 -52.45 -93.30 68.29
N THR A 320 -52.82 -93.03 69.54
CA THR A 320 -53.10 -91.67 70.04
C THR A 320 -51.84 -90.81 70.09
N ASN A 321 -50.68 -91.39 70.42
CA ASN A 321 -49.41 -90.69 70.40
C ASN A 321 -48.97 -90.42 68.95
N THR A 322 -49.01 -91.41 68.06
CA THR A 322 -48.68 -91.21 66.64
C THR A 322 -49.62 -90.21 65.95
N LEU A 323 -50.88 -90.13 66.39
CA LEU A 323 -51.81 -89.10 65.92
C LEU A 323 -51.35 -87.71 66.37
N LYS A 324 -51.04 -87.52 67.65
CA LYS A 324 -50.53 -86.23 68.18
C LYS A 324 -49.22 -85.81 67.50
N GLU A 325 -48.28 -86.75 67.32
CA GLU A 325 -47.04 -86.52 66.58
C GLU A 325 -47.34 -86.03 65.16
N SER A 326 -48.22 -86.71 64.43
CA SER A 326 -48.64 -86.28 63.08
C SER A 326 -49.38 -84.94 63.07
N GLU A 327 -50.14 -84.61 64.13
CA GLU A 327 -50.77 -83.30 64.26
C GLU A 327 -49.75 -82.18 64.50
N ASP A 328 -48.72 -82.42 65.31
CA ASP A 328 -47.64 -81.45 65.54
C ASP A 328 -46.76 -81.26 64.31
N ASP A 329 -46.48 -82.33 63.56
CA ASP A 329 -45.85 -82.23 62.24
C ASP A 329 -46.72 -81.41 61.27
N ILE A 330 -48.04 -81.65 61.22
CA ILE A 330 -48.97 -80.84 60.43
C ILE A 330 -48.98 -79.37 60.91
N ARG A 331 -48.93 -79.10 62.22
CA ARG A 331 -48.83 -77.74 62.78
C ARG A 331 -47.52 -77.06 62.39
N ASN A 332 -46.42 -77.79 62.35
CA ASN A 332 -45.09 -77.26 61.98
C ASN A 332 -44.96 -77.03 60.47
N LEU A 333 -45.39 -77.98 59.65
CA LEU A 333 -45.45 -77.84 58.19
C LEU A 333 -46.34 -76.65 57.78
N ARG A 334 -47.50 -76.45 58.42
CA ARG A 334 -48.36 -75.26 58.17
C ARG A 334 -47.65 -73.93 58.46
N LYS A 335 -46.86 -73.84 59.52
CA LYS A 335 -46.05 -72.64 59.83
C LYS A 335 -44.98 -72.41 58.76
N GLU A 336 -44.34 -73.46 58.26
CA GLU A 336 -43.33 -73.34 57.21
C GLU A 336 -43.92 -72.95 55.86
N VAL A 337 -45.11 -73.48 55.53
CA VAL A 337 -45.89 -73.05 54.36
C VAL A 337 -46.22 -71.55 54.45
N GLU A 338 -46.78 -71.06 55.56
CA GLU A 338 -47.10 -69.62 55.71
C GLU A 338 -45.83 -68.74 55.56
N LYS A 339 -44.70 -69.11 56.19
CA LYS A 339 -43.42 -68.41 55.96
C LYS A 339 -43.03 -68.38 54.48
N SER A 340 -43.13 -69.51 53.79
CA SER A 340 -42.81 -69.60 52.35
C SER A 340 -43.77 -68.77 51.50
N GLU A 341 -45.04 -68.64 51.90
CA GLU A 341 -46.02 -67.77 51.23
C GLU A 341 -45.78 -66.28 51.51
N VAL A 342 -45.30 -65.90 52.70
CA VAL A 342 -44.81 -64.52 52.96
C VAL A 342 -43.61 -64.22 52.07
N GLN A 343 -42.58 -65.07 52.08
CA GLN A 343 -41.40 -64.91 51.23
C GLN A 343 -41.76 -64.85 49.73
N LYS A 344 -42.66 -65.71 49.27
CA LYS A 344 -43.19 -65.69 47.90
C LYS A 344 -43.90 -64.37 47.59
N ARG A 345 -44.77 -63.87 48.47
CA ARG A 345 -45.46 -62.57 48.30
C ARG A 345 -44.46 -61.42 48.19
N ASP A 346 -43.40 -61.40 49.00
CA ASP A 346 -42.39 -60.34 48.97
C ASP A 346 -41.46 -60.44 47.75
N LEU A 347 -41.10 -61.65 47.32
CA LEU A 347 -40.39 -61.87 46.06
C LEU A 347 -41.24 -61.47 44.85
N THR A 348 -42.56 -61.71 44.86
CA THR A 348 -43.48 -61.25 43.80
C THR A 348 -43.49 -59.72 43.72
N LYS A 349 -43.69 -59.02 44.85
CA LYS A 349 -43.58 -57.54 44.89
C LYS A 349 -42.25 -57.06 44.28
N LYS A 350 -41.14 -57.73 44.60
CA LYS A 350 -39.82 -57.33 44.09
C LYS A 350 -39.64 -57.61 42.60
N VAL A 351 -40.27 -58.66 42.06
CA VAL A 351 -40.36 -58.89 40.62
C VAL A 351 -41.17 -57.79 39.94
N ASP A 352 -42.30 -57.38 40.52
CA ASP A 352 -43.16 -56.33 39.97
C ASP A 352 -42.46 -54.95 39.95
N GLU A 353 -41.75 -54.59 41.03
CA GLU A 353 -40.85 -53.42 41.07
C GLU A 353 -39.81 -53.45 39.95
N LEU A 354 -39.14 -54.60 39.76
CA LEU A 354 -38.12 -54.76 38.72
C LEU A 354 -38.71 -54.74 37.31
N MET A 355 -39.94 -55.22 37.11
CA MET A 355 -40.65 -55.08 35.83
C MET A 355 -41.00 -53.61 35.54
N LEU A 356 -41.47 -52.86 36.54
CA LEU A 356 -41.74 -51.42 36.39
C LEU A 356 -40.45 -50.66 36.05
N LEU A 357 -39.36 -50.90 36.78
CA LEU A 357 -38.05 -50.29 36.49
C LEU A 357 -37.55 -50.65 35.09
N ARG A 358 -37.62 -51.93 34.69
CA ARG A 358 -37.28 -52.36 33.32
C ARG A 358 -38.11 -51.59 32.29
N ASN A 359 -39.43 -51.50 32.48
CA ASN A 359 -40.34 -50.86 31.53
C ASN A 359 -40.09 -49.34 31.40
N THR A 360 -39.67 -48.67 32.48
CA THR A 360 -39.23 -47.27 32.46
C THR A 360 -37.92 -47.12 31.69
N ASN A 361 -36.89 -47.90 32.05
CA ASN A 361 -35.59 -47.87 31.38
C ASN A 361 -35.70 -48.22 29.88
N GLU A 362 -36.62 -49.11 29.49
CA GLU A 362 -36.86 -49.45 28.08
C GLU A 362 -37.57 -48.32 27.30
N LYS A 363 -38.35 -47.46 27.97
CA LYS A 363 -38.92 -46.23 27.37
C LYS A 363 -37.87 -45.13 27.22
N GLU A 364 -37.05 -44.91 28.24
CA GLU A 364 -35.93 -43.97 28.22
C GLU A 364 -34.93 -44.33 27.12
N LEU A 365 -34.56 -45.62 27.01
CA LEU A 365 -33.70 -46.12 25.93
C LEU A 365 -34.31 -45.89 24.54
N LYS A 366 -35.63 -45.94 24.38
CA LYS A 366 -36.32 -45.64 23.12
C LYS A 366 -36.28 -44.13 22.82
N GLN A 367 -36.51 -43.26 23.81
CA GLN A 367 -36.35 -41.81 23.63
C GLN A 367 -34.91 -41.41 23.29
N LEU A 368 -33.91 -41.95 23.98
CA LEU A 368 -32.49 -41.70 23.70
C LEU A 368 -32.07 -42.19 22.30
N ARG A 369 -32.68 -43.27 21.80
CA ARG A 369 -32.48 -43.74 20.42
C ARG A 369 -33.09 -42.80 19.39
N LEU A 370 -34.28 -42.26 19.63
CA LEU A 370 -34.93 -41.27 18.76
C LEU A 370 -34.14 -39.96 18.73
N GLY A 371 -33.83 -39.36 19.89
CA GLY A 371 -33.03 -38.14 19.96
C GLY A 371 -31.64 -38.30 19.33
N LYS A 372 -31.03 -39.49 19.38
CA LYS A 372 -29.80 -39.78 18.63
C LYS A 372 -30.01 -39.79 17.10
N GLN A 373 -31.16 -40.27 16.61
CA GLN A 373 -31.50 -40.22 15.19
C GLN A 373 -31.77 -38.77 14.74
N ASP A 374 -32.52 -38.01 15.53
CA ASP A 374 -32.83 -36.60 15.24
C ASP A 374 -31.55 -35.75 15.18
N ASN A 375 -30.69 -35.85 16.21
CA ASN A 375 -29.38 -35.17 16.23
C ASN A 375 -28.47 -35.59 15.06
N MET A 376 -28.60 -36.83 14.56
CA MET A 376 -27.83 -37.30 13.40
C MET A 376 -28.40 -36.74 12.08
N VAL A 377 -29.70 -36.53 11.97
CA VAL A 377 -30.32 -35.83 10.83
C VAL A 377 -29.90 -34.36 10.85
N GLU A 378 -30.00 -33.68 12.00
CA GLU A 378 -29.58 -32.28 12.15
C GLU A 378 -28.09 -32.07 11.84
N HIS A 379 -27.20 -32.93 12.36
CA HIS A 379 -25.79 -32.90 12.00
C HIS A 379 -25.56 -33.04 10.48
N ASN A 380 -26.31 -33.91 9.80
CA ASN A 380 -26.20 -34.05 8.35
C ASN A 380 -26.73 -32.83 7.59
N ILE A 381 -27.79 -32.17 8.07
CA ILE A 381 -28.30 -30.91 7.51
C ILE A 381 -27.25 -29.81 7.66
N MET A 382 -26.69 -29.61 8.86
CA MET A 382 -25.61 -28.64 9.10
C MET A 382 -24.38 -28.94 8.24
N LYS A 383 -24.04 -30.22 8.05
CA LYS A 383 -22.90 -30.67 7.21
C LYS A 383 -23.12 -30.43 5.72
N ILE A 384 -24.38 -30.43 5.24
CA ILE A 384 -24.74 -30.01 3.88
C ILE A 384 -24.63 -28.49 3.74
N GLU A 385 -25.13 -27.74 4.73
CA GLU A 385 -25.08 -26.27 4.69
C GLU A 385 -23.64 -25.73 4.77
N VAL A 386 -22.79 -26.33 5.61
CA VAL A 386 -21.34 -26.04 5.67
C VAL A 386 -20.63 -26.34 4.35
N LYS A 387 -21.07 -27.33 3.56
CA LYS A 387 -20.57 -27.52 2.19
C LYS A 387 -21.08 -26.40 1.28
N ARG A 388 -22.40 -26.15 1.25
CA ARG A 388 -23.02 -25.11 0.42
C ARG A 388 -22.37 -23.73 0.60
N ILE A 389 -22.10 -23.33 1.83
CA ILE A 389 -21.43 -22.06 2.17
C ILE A 389 -19.95 -22.07 1.72
N ARG A 390 -19.23 -23.18 1.93
CA ARG A 390 -17.83 -23.35 1.49
C ARG A 390 -17.69 -23.30 -0.02
N ASP A 391 -18.57 -24.00 -0.74
CA ASP A 391 -18.55 -24.06 -2.20
C ASP A 391 -18.90 -22.68 -2.78
N LEU A 392 -19.86 -21.96 -2.18
CA LEU A 392 -20.15 -20.56 -2.49
C LEU A 392 -18.95 -19.63 -2.23
N LEU A 393 -18.22 -19.84 -1.12
CA LEU A 393 -17.03 -19.08 -0.78
C LEU A 393 -15.90 -19.31 -1.79
N TYR A 394 -15.61 -20.56 -2.18
CA TYR A 394 -14.61 -20.85 -3.22
C TYR A 394 -14.99 -20.23 -4.57
N ASN A 395 -16.24 -20.38 -5.01
CA ASN A 395 -16.71 -19.71 -6.23
C ASN A 395 -16.53 -18.18 -6.17
N LYS A 396 -16.72 -17.55 -5.00
CA LYS A 396 -16.46 -16.12 -4.82
C LYS A 396 -14.96 -15.80 -4.87
N THR A 397 -14.12 -16.56 -4.19
CA THR A 397 -12.65 -16.42 -4.25
C THR A 397 -12.13 -16.53 -5.68
N ASP A 398 -12.60 -17.50 -6.46
CA ASP A 398 -12.22 -17.69 -7.86
C ASP A 398 -12.64 -16.49 -8.74
N THR A 399 -13.86 -15.96 -8.53
CA THR A 399 -14.27 -14.74 -9.25
C THR A 399 -13.40 -13.54 -8.89
N VAL A 400 -13.05 -13.35 -7.61
CA VAL A 400 -12.16 -12.25 -7.17
C VAL A 400 -10.75 -12.41 -7.76
N LEU A 401 -10.17 -13.61 -7.72
CA LEU A 401 -8.87 -13.90 -8.34
C LEU A 401 -8.88 -13.63 -9.85
N SER A 402 -9.95 -14.00 -10.55
CA SER A 402 -10.09 -13.75 -11.99
C SER A 402 -10.18 -12.25 -12.33
N LEU A 403 -10.86 -11.47 -11.48
CA LEU A 403 -10.99 -10.02 -11.64
C LEU A 403 -9.69 -9.29 -11.30
N GLU A 404 -9.01 -9.67 -10.22
CA GLU A 404 -7.72 -9.08 -9.83
C GLU A 404 -6.64 -9.38 -10.88
N LYS A 405 -6.60 -10.60 -11.43
CA LYS A 405 -5.73 -10.93 -12.58
C LYS A 405 -6.02 -10.03 -13.78
N ARG A 406 -7.30 -9.87 -14.17
CA ARG A 406 -7.70 -9.03 -15.30
C ARG A 406 -7.36 -7.53 -15.07
N LYS A 407 -7.50 -7.06 -13.82
CA LYS A 407 -7.10 -5.71 -13.39
C LYS A 407 -5.60 -5.50 -13.54
N LEU A 408 -4.77 -6.46 -13.12
CA LEU A 408 -3.31 -6.40 -13.29
C LEU A 408 -2.90 -6.44 -14.77
N GLU A 409 -3.54 -7.27 -15.59
CA GLU A 409 -3.34 -7.31 -17.05
C GLU A 409 -3.67 -5.96 -17.71
N LEU A 410 -4.79 -5.33 -17.35
CA LEU A 410 -5.18 -4.00 -17.83
C LEU A 410 -4.22 -2.91 -17.34
N GLN A 411 -3.82 -2.92 -16.05
CA GLN A 411 -2.89 -1.95 -15.49
C GLN A 411 -1.50 -2.04 -16.13
N LYS A 412 -1.03 -3.25 -16.46
CA LYS A 412 0.19 -3.45 -17.25
C LYS A 412 0.05 -2.82 -18.65
N ALA A 413 -1.03 -3.14 -19.37
CA ALA A 413 -1.27 -2.61 -20.71
C ALA A 413 -1.38 -1.07 -20.71
N MET A 414 -1.97 -0.46 -19.67
CA MET A 414 -1.99 1.00 -19.51
C MET A 414 -0.58 1.58 -19.35
N LYS A 415 0.26 1.03 -18.47
CA LYS A 415 1.65 1.47 -18.28
C LYS A 415 2.49 1.34 -19.57
N GLU A 416 2.27 0.27 -20.33
CA GLU A 416 2.92 0.07 -21.63
C GLU A 416 2.49 1.17 -22.64
N ARG A 417 1.20 1.50 -22.72
CA ARG A 417 0.69 2.60 -23.55
C ARG A 417 1.15 3.99 -23.09
N GLU A 418 1.27 4.22 -21.79
CA GLU A 418 1.80 5.48 -21.24
C GLU A 418 3.27 5.66 -21.61
N ALA A 419 4.07 4.58 -21.59
CA ALA A 419 5.45 4.58 -22.04
C ALA A 419 5.57 4.84 -23.56
N GLU A 420 4.75 4.18 -24.39
CA GLU A 420 4.67 4.47 -25.83
C GLU A 420 4.37 5.96 -26.09
N ILE A 421 3.32 6.50 -25.45
CA ILE A 421 2.89 7.90 -25.60
C ILE A 421 3.99 8.87 -25.13
N LYS A 422 4.73 8.54 -24.06
CA LYS A 422 5.88 9.33 -23.60
C LYS A 422 6.98 9.40 -24.66
N VAL A 423 7.38 8.26 -25.24
CA VAL A 423 8.41 8.21 -26.31
C VAL A 423 7.96 9.00 -27.53
N TYR A 424 6.69 8.88 -27.96
CA TYR A 424 6.16 9.68 -29.07
C TYR A 424 6.15 11.18 -28.78
N ARG A 425 5.84 11.61 -27.55
CA ARG A 425 5.91 13.03 -27.14
C ARG A 425 7.35 13.56 -27.14
N GLU A 426 8.30 12.77 -26.66
CA GLU A 426 9.72 13.13 -26.64
C GLU A 426 10.28 13.26 -28.06
N MET A 427 9.96 12.32 -28.95
CA MET A 427 10.28 12.38 -30.38
C MET A 427 9.69 13.63 -31.06
N LEU A 428 8.42 13.94 -30.83
CA LEU A 428 7.77 15.14 -31.40
C LEU A 428 8.37 16.44 -30.84
N SER A 429 8.77 16.47 -29.57
CA SER A 429 9.47 17.59 -28.95
C SER A 429 10.85 17.83 -29.56
N GLN A 430 11.60 16.76 -29.84
CA GLN A 430 12.87 16.83 -30.57
C GLN A 430 12.68 17.35 -32.00
N GLN A 431 11.68 16.85 -32.73
CA GLN A 431 11.36 17.31 -34.08
C GLN A 431 10.98 18.81 -34.12
N LEU A 432 10.19 19.27 -33.15
CA LEU A 432 9.85 20.68 -32.99
C LEU A 432 11.10 21.53 -32.74
N LYS A 433 12.00 21.07 -31.84
CA LYS A 433 13.25 21.78 -31.53
C LYS A 433 14.18 21.89 -32.74
N ILE A 434 14.27 20.86 -33.57
CA ILE A 434 15.06 20.90 -34.82
C ILE A 434 14.46 21.92 -35.79
N SER A 435 13.14 21.88 -36.01
CA SER A 435 12.46 22.84 -36.90
C SER A 435 12.55 24.29 -36.40
N GLU A 436 12.51 24.51 -35.08
CA GLU A 436 12.76 25.81 -34.45
C GLU A 436 14.18 26.32 -34.73
N GLN A 437 15.19 25.45 -34.68
CA GLN A 437 16.58 25.79 -35.01
C GLN A 437 16.77 26.09 -36.51
N GLU A 438 16.11 25.34 -37.40
CA GLU A 438 16.08 25.65 -38.83
C GLU A 438 15.42 27.00 -39.12
N ARG A 439 14.28 27.28 -38.48
CA ARG A 439 13.58 28.57 -38.56
C ARG A 439 14.46 29.73 -38.09
N GLN A 440 15.21 29.56 -36.99
CA GLN A 440 16.17 30.54 -36.50
C GLN A 440 17.32 30.76 -37.50
N LYS A 441 17.91 29.69 -38.03
CA LYS A 441 18.97 29.75 -39.05
C LYS A 441 18.53 30.53 -40.29
N LEU A 442 17.35 30.19 -40.84
CA LEU A 442 16.77 30.90 -41.99
C LEU A 442 16.48 32.38 -41.69
N SER A 443 16.07 32.71 -40.45
CA SER A 443 15.86 34.10 -40.03
C SER A 443 17.17 34.90 -39.95
N VAL A 444 18.30 34.27 -39.58
CA VAL A 444 19.62 34.91 -39.58
C VAL A 444 20.11 35.11 -41.02
N GLU A 445 19.99 34.08 -41.87
CA GLU A 445 20.34 34.17 -43.29
C GLU A 445 19.53 35.26 -44.01
N LEU A 446 18.23 35.39 -43.73
CA LEU A 446 17.39 36.47 -44.25
C LEU A 446 17.88 37.85 -43.80
N ASN A 447 18.19 38.03 -42.52
CA ASN A 447 18.66 39.30 -41.98
C ASN A 447 20.04 39.70 -42.55
N GLU A 448 20.94 38.74 -42.78
CA GLU A 448 22.17 38.98 -43.52
C GLU A 448 21.92 39.46 -44.95
N LYS A 449 20.98 38.85 -45.67
CA LYS A 449 20.65 39.24 -47.05
C LYS A 449 20.07 40.66 -47.09
N LEU A 450 19.16 41.00 -46.16
CA LEU A 450 18.62 42.35 -46.01
C LEU A 450 19.73 43.37 -45.71
N SER A 451 20.61 43.09 -44.75
CA SER A 451 21.76 43.95 -44.42
C SER A 451 22.72 44.15 -45.61
N LYS A 452 23.00 43.08 -46.36
CA LYS A 452 23.81 43.14 -47.60
C LYS A 452 23.11 43.98 -48.68
N THR A 453 21.79 43.84 -48.85
CA THR A 453 21.00 44.66 -49.77
C THR A 453 21.02 46.14 -49.37
N ASP A 454 20.82 46.47 -48.09
CA ASP A 454 20.81 47.86 -47.61
C ASP A 454 22.21 48.50 -47.63
N MET A 455 23.27 47.72 -47.41
CA MET A 455 24.63 48.20 -47.67
C MET A 455 24.84 48.54 -49.16
N MET A 456 24.30 47.73 -50.09
CA MET A 456 24.43 48.02 -51.52
C MET A 456 23.55 49.20 -51.96
N LYS A 457 22.36 49.40 -51.36
CA LYS A 457 21.57 50.64 -51.53
C LYS A 457 22.38 51.86 -51.08
N LYS A 458 22.91 51.85 -49.85
CA LYS A 458 23.72 52.96 -49.31
C LYS A 458 25.00 53.20 -50.12
N ARG A 459 25.66 52.15 -50.62
CA ARG A 459 26.80 52.29 -51.53
C ARG A 459 26.41 52.92 -52.86
N PHE A 460 25.27 52.54 -53.45
CA PHE A 460 24.76 53.16 -54.66
C PHE A 460 24.42 54.63 -54.43
N GLU A 461 23.68 54.94 -53.37
CA GLU A 461 23.31 56.29 -52.93
C GLU A 461 24.54 57.19 -52.68
N ILE A 462 25.55 56.71 -51.95
CA ILE A 462 26.82 57.43 -51.73
C ILE A 462 27.56 57.62 -53.05
N VAL A 463 27.62 56.61 -53.93
CA VAL A 463 28.25 56.75 -55.25
C VAL A 463 27.54 57.81 -56.08
N THR A 464 26.20 57.78 -56.17
CA THR A 464 25.40 58.79 -56.86
C THR A 464 25.64 60.19 -56.29
N LEU A 465 25.60 60.37 -54.97
CA LEU A 465 25.88 61.65 -54.32
C LEU A 465 27.33 62.13 -54.52
N SER A 466 28.30 61.23 -54.61
CA SER A 466 29.71 61.56 -54.91
C SER A 466 29.99 61.80 -56.40
N MET A 467 29.06 61.40 -57.28
CA MET A 467 29.08 61.67 -58.72
C MET A 467 28.27 62.93 -59.08
N ALA A 468 27.44 63.42 -58.15
CA ALA A 468 26.77 64.71 -58.27
C ALA A 468 27.80 65.86 -58.16
N ALA A 469 27.57 66.95 -58.89
CA ALA A 469 28.45 68.11 -58.89
C ALA A 469 28.33 68.92 -57.58
N PRO A 470 29.40 69.60 -57.13
CA PRO A 470 29.27 70.62 -56.08
C PRO A 470 28.33 71.74 -56.54
N GLU A 471 27.59 72.31 -55.60
CA GLU A 471 26.46 73.23 -55.85
C GLU A 471 26.83 74.40 -56.79
N GLY A 472 26.31 74.37 -58.03
CA GLY A 472 26.51 75.47 -58.99
C GLY A 472 26.32 75.13 -60.47
N GLU A 473 26.48 73.87 -60.90
CA GLU A 473 26.29 73.44 -62.30
C GLU A 473 25.25 72.30 -62.44
N GLU A 474 24.57 72.27 -63.58
CA GLU A 474 23.62 71.19 -63.94
C GLU A 474 24.30 69.81 -64.03
N GLU A 475 23.55 68.75 -63.71
CA GLU A 475 24.02 67.36 -63.67
C GLU A 475 24.50 66.85 -65.04
N LYS A 476 25.82 66.76 -65.22
CA LYS A 476 26.45 66.28 -66.47
C LYS A 476 26.80 64.79 -66.38
N SER A 477 26.33 64.03 -67.37
CA SER A 477 26.41 62.56 -67.38
C SER A 477 27.85 62.00 -67.38
N GLN A 478 28.04 60.88 -66.68
CA GLN A 478 29.31 60.18 -66.45
C GLN A 478 30.16 59.94 -67.72
N ALA A 479 29.52 59.79 -68.89
CA ALA A 479 30.20 59.64 -70.18
C ALA A 479 31.21 60.77 -70.47
N TYR A 480 30.91 62.00 -70.07
CA TYR A 480 31.75 63.19 -70.28
C TYR A 480 33.15 63.05 -69.65
N TYR A 481 33.21 62.56 -68.40
CA TYR A 481 34.47 62.42 -67.67
C TYR A 481 35.37 61.30 -68.22
N ILE A 482 34.77 60.22 -68.75
CA ILE A 482 35.50 59.11 -69.38
C ILE A 482 36.26 59.60 -70.62
N THR A 483 35.61 60.44 -71.45
CA THR A 483 36.24 61.02 -72.65
C THR A 483 37.46 61.88 -72.31
N LYS A 484 37.40 62.68 -71.23
CA LYS A 484 38.53 63.52 -70.80
C LYS A 484 39.72 62.68 -70.30
N ALA A 485 39.47 61.73 -69.39
CA ALA A 485 40.54 60.89 -68.82
C ALA A 485 41.25 60.02 -69.87
N ALA A 486 40.57 59.67 -70.98
CA ALA A 486 41.16 58.94 -72.08
C ALA A 486 42.24 59.74 -72.83
N GLN A 487 42.13 61.08 -72.90
CA GLN A 487 43.11 61.95 -73.55
C GLN A 487 44.40 62.05 -72.74
N GLU A 488 44.28 62.31 -71.43
CA GLU A 488 45.41 62.47 -70.50
C GLU A 488 46.27 61.18 -70.39
N LYS A 489 45.64 60.00 -70.50
CA LYS A 489 46.32 58.70 -70.43
C LYS A 489 47.34 58.46 -71.56
N GLU A 490 47.03 58.91 -72.78
CA GLU A 490 47.88 58.70 -73.96
C GLU A 490 49.12 59.61 -73.96
N GLU A 491 49.06 60.77 -73.29
CA GLU A 491 50.24 61.60 -73.03
C GLU A 491 51.20 60.97 -72.02
N LEU A 492 50.67 60.33 -70.98
CA LEU A 492 51.46 59.64 -69.96
C LEU A 492 52.14 58.39 -70.52
N LYS A 493 51.49 57.64 -71.42
CA LYS A 493 52.06 56.45 -72.04
C LYS A 493 53.40 56.73 -72.74
N ARG A 494 53.46 57.81 -73.54
CA ARG A 494 54.70 58.27 -74.21
C ARG A 494 55.85 58.60 -73.25
N LYS A 495 55.56 58.90 -71.98
CA LYS A 495 56.58 59.15 -70.93
C LYS A 495 57.07 57.86 -70.29
N GLY A 496 56.21 56.83 -70.21
CA GLY A 496 56.54 55.50 -69.65
C GLY A 496 57.58 54.74 -70.49
N ASP A 497 57.38 54.67 -71.81
CA ASP A 497 58.27 53.96 -72.75
C ASP A 497 59.73 54.44 -72.68
N SER A 498 59.95 55.70 -72.26
CA SER A 498 61.28 56.31 -72.07
C SER A 498 62.01 55.83 -70.81
N LEU A 499 61.29 55.35 -69.79
CA LEU A 499 61.86 54.94 -68.50
C LEU A 499 62.19 53.44 -68.47
N ASP A 500 61.40 52.58 -69.09
CA ASP A 500 61.67 51.14 -69.17
C ASP A 500 63.01 50.83 -69.88
N ALA A 501 63.43 51.69 -70.81
CA ALA A 501 64.74 51.64 -71.45
C ALA A 501 65.91 51.78 -70.46
N LYS A 502 65.71 52.41 -69.29
CA LYS A 502 66.73 52.55 -68.24
C LYS A 502 66.75 51.35 -67.29
N ILE A 503 65.59 50.77 -66.96
CA ILE A 503 65.47 49.72 -65.93
C ILE A 503 66.25 48.46 -66.32
N ARG A 504 66.08 47.99 -67.56
CA ARG A 504 66.74 46.76 -68.08
C ARG A 504 68.27 46.79 -68.01
N LYS A 505 68.88 47.98 -67.84
CA LYS A 505 70.33 48.14 -67.67
C LYS A 505 70.81 47.70 -66.29
N MET A 506 70.02 47.90 -65.23
CA MET A 506 70.40 47.58 -63.84
C MET A 506 70.15 46.11 -63.48
N GLU A 507 69.13 45.48 -64.08
CA GLU A 507 68.71 44.10 -63.76
C GLU A 507 69.80 43.05 -64.02
N LEU A 508 70.75 43.35 -64.90
CA LEU A 508 71.91 42.49 -65.21
C LEU A 508 72.94 42.45 -64.07
N GLU A 509 73.01 43.47 -63.21
CA GLU A 509 74.06 43.60 -62.19
C GLU A 509 73.76 42.75 -60.94
N ASN A 510 72.50 42.74 -60.47
CA ASN A 510 72.10 41.99 -59.26
C ASN A 510 72.30 40.47 -59.37
N LYS A 511 72.20 39.91 -60.59
CA LYS A 511 72.13 38.46 -60.81
C LYS A 511 73.45 37.70 -60.51
N ALA A 512 74.53 38.43 -60.24
CA ALA A 512 75.83 37.85 -59.87
C ALA A 512 75.95 37.47 -58.38
N LEU A 513 75.16 38.06 -57.47
CA LEU A 513 75.39 38.00 -56.02
C LEU A 513 74.78 36.77 -55.31
N GLU A 514 73.75 36.15 -55.90
CA GLU A 514 72.86 35.23 -55.19
C GLU A 514 73.42 33.80 -55.01
N ASN A 515 74.36 33.37 -55.87
CA ASN A 515 74.88 31.99 -55.90
C ASN A 515 75.70 31.57 -54.65
N THR A 516 76.15 32.50 -53.83
CA THR A 516 77.13 32.22 -52.75
C THR A 516 76.52 31.58 -51.51
N ILE A 517 75.20 31.71 -51.28
CA ILE A 517 74.57 31.44 -49.98
C ILE A 517 74.18 29.96 -49.77
N GLN A 518 73.96 29.18 -50.83
CA GLN A 518 73.28 27.87 -50.70
C GLN A 518 74.09 26.73 -50.03
N LEU A 519 75.42 26.84 -49.93
CA LEU A 519 76.28 25.71 -49.51
C LEU A 519 76.25 25.37 -48.01
N PHE A 520 75.77 26.26 -47.13
CA PHE A 520 76.04 26.15 -45.69
C PHE A 520 75.07 25.23 -44.90
N ASN A 521 73.85 24.99 -45.40
CA ASN A 521 72.74 24.50 -44.54
C ASN A 521 72.65 22.97 -44.34
N ASN A 522 73.39 22.16 -45.09
CA ASN A 522 73.04 20.73 -45.25
C ASN A 522 73.58 19.75 -44.19
N SER A 523 74.35 20.22 -43.19
CA SER A 523 75.19 19.32 -42.35
C SER A 523 74.57 18.86 -41.02
N ASN A 524 73.51 19.51 -40.53
CA ASN A 524 73.17 19.49 -39.08
C ASN A 524 72.05 18.52 -38.66
N THR A 525 71.55 17.68 -39.56
CA THR A 525 70.24 17.01 -39.41
C THR A 525 70.27 15.59 -38.81
N ALA A 526 71.45 14.96 -38.70
CA ALA A 526 71.56 13.50 -38.58
C ALA A 526 71.49 12.89 -37.15
N PHE A 527 71.49 13.69 -36.09
CA PHE A 527 71.91 13.23 -34.75
C PHE A 527 70.78 12.84 -33.75
N ARG A 528 69.50 12.77 -34.16
CA ARG A 528 68.35 12.77 -33.20
C ARG A 528 67.37 11.60 -33.27
N GLN A 529 67.78 10.40 -33.73
CA GLN A 529 66.83 9.28 -33.93
C GLN A 529 67.36 7.89 -33.48
N SER A 530 67.61 7.69 -32.18
CA SER A 530 67.77 6.33 -31.62
C SER A 530 67.37 6.21 -30.13
N LEU A 531 67.01 4.98 -29.73
CA LEU A 531 66.60 4.46 -28.40
C LEU A 531 65.09 4.52 -28.04
N ASN A 532 64.65 3.55 -27.23
CA ASN A 532 63.34 2.89 -27.41
C ASN A 532 62.69 2.32 -26.10
N LYS A 533 61.50 1.72 -26.23
CA LYS A 533 60.59 1.14 -25.19
C LYS A 533 61.17 0.01 -24.31
N VAL A 534 60.46 -0.36 -23.23
CA VAL A 534 59.91 -1.74 -22.97
C VAL A 534 58.92 -1.79 -21.76
N ASN A 535 58.16 -2.88 -21.61
CA ASN A 535 57.04 -3.11 -20.65
C ASN A 535 57.38 -4.14 -19.54
N GLN A 536 56.47 -4.36 -18.58
CA GLN A 536 56.40 -5.62 -17.79
C GLN A 536 54.98 -5.95 -17.28
N SER A 537 54.74 -7.16 -16.72
CA SER A 537 53.45 -7.87 -16.87
C SER A 537 52.68 -8.28 -15.60
N ASP A 538 53.25 -8.17 -14.40
CA ASP A 538 52.75 -8.88 -13.19
C ASP A 538 51.55 -8.20 -12.47
N TYR A 539 50.77 -7.41 -13.21
CA TYR A 539 49.74 -6.49 -12.68
C TYR A 539 48.32 -7.09 -12.65
N GLN A 540 48.04 -8.13 -13.45
CA GLN A 540 46.68 -8.51 -13.84
C GLN A 540 45.87 -9.29 -12.79
N GLU A 541 46.48 -9.91 -11.79
CA GLU A 541 45.74 -10.68 -10.77
C GLU A 541 45.33 -9.80 -9.58
N LYS A 542 46.25 -8.94 -9.12
CA LYS A 542 45.99 -7.91 -8.11
C LYS A 542 44.84 -6.99 -8.54
N LEU A 543 44.82 -6.60 -9.82
CA LEU A 543 43.76 -5.79 -10.42
C LEU A 543 42.36 -6.32 -10.08
N LYS A 544 42.08 -7.60 -10.31
CA LYS A 544 40.73 -8.17 -10.23
C LYS A 544 40.10 -8.08 -8.84
N LEU A 545 40.91 -8.22 -7.78
CA LEU A 545 40.44 -8.10 -6.40
C LEU A 545 40.34 -6.64 -5.95
N GLU A 546 41.25 -5.77 -6.39
CA GLU A 546 41.09 -4.32 -6.20
C GLU A 546 39.87 -3.78 -6.95
N GLU A 547 39.54 -4.30 -8.13
CA GLU A 547 38.37 -3.90 -8.93
C GLU A 547 37.05 -4.32 -8.26
N GLN A 548 36.95 -5.49 -7.64
CA GLN A 548 35.74 -5.91 -6.92
C GLN A 548 35.46 -5.05 -5.68
N LEU A 549 36.49 -4.73 -4.90
CA LEU A 549 36.36 -3.81 -3.76
C LEU A 549 36.03 -2.39 -4.23
N ARG A 550 36.77 -1.89 -5.23
CA ARG A 550 36.58 -0.55 -5.81
C ARG A 550 35.19 -0.38 -6.42
N ALA A 551 34.64 -1.38 -7.11
CA ALA A 551 33.29 -1.32 -7.66
C ALA A 551 32.20 -1.20 -6.57
N ALA A 552 32.38 -1.88 -5.43
CA ALA A 552 31.46 -1.76 -4.30
C ALA A 552 31.56 -0.39 -3.61
N GLU A 553 32.78 0.11 -3.40
CA GLU A 553 33.03 1.46 -2.86
C GLU A 553 32.53 2.56 -3.80
N GLU A 554 32.74 2.42 -5.11
CA GLU A 554 32.25 3.35 -6.13
C GLU A 554 30.72 3.35 -6.21
N LEU A 555 30.05 2.20 -6.09
CA LEU A 555 28.59 2.12 -6.04
C LEU A 555 28.02 2.82 -4.78
N LEU A 556 28.64 2.62 -3.62
CA LEU A 556 28.24 3.26 -2.36
C LEU A 556 28.50 4.78 -2.41
N LYS A 557 29.65 5.19 -2.96
CA LYS A 557 30.01 6.60 -3.20
C LYS A 557 29.09 7.27 -4.23
N TYR A 558 28.68 6.56 -5.28
CA TYR A 558 27.68 6.99 -6.25
C TYR A 558 26.32 7.18 -5.59
N LYS A 559 25.88 6.25 -4.73
CA LYS A 559 24.61 6.40 -4.00
C LYS A 559 24.62 7.53 -2.98
N ARG A 560 25.73 7.77 -2.27
CA ARG A 560 25.88 8.97 -1.41
C ARG A 560 25.85 10.27 -2.22
N LYS A 561 26.54 10.33 -3.36
CA LYS A 561 26.47 11.47 -4.29
C LYS A 561 25.04 11.71 -4.77
N GLN A 562 24.35 10.68 -5.24
CA GLN A 562 22.97 10.77 -5.72
C GLN A 562 21.99 11.30 -4.66
N VAL A 563 22.20 10.97 -3.38
CA VAL A 563 21.43 11.57 -2.26
C VAL A 563 21.80 13.04 -2.04
N GLN A 564 23.10 13.41 -2.10
CA GLN A 564 23.54 14.79 -1.93
C GLN A 564 23.13 15.70 -3.10
N GLU A 565 23.15 15.19 -4.32
CA GLU A 565 22.65 15.84 -5.55
C GLU A 565 21.15 16.12 -5.41
N LEU A 566 20.34 15.13 -4.99
CA LEU A 566 18.91 15.32 -4.74
C LEU A 566 18.61 16.28 -3.57
N GLN A 567 19.47 16.33 -2.54
CA GLN A 567 19.34 17.30 -1.44
C GLN A 567 19.64 18.73 -1.91
N LEU A 568 20.67 18.92 -2.76
CA LEU A 568 20.97 20.20 -3.39
C LEU A 568 19.86 20.64 -4.35
N ASP A 569 19.38 19.74 -5.22
CA ASP A 569 18.25 20.01 -6.13
C ASP A 569 16.99 20.45 -5.36
N LEU A 570 16.68 19.80 -4.23
CA LEU A 570 15.56 20.21 -3.36
C LEU A 570 15.79 21.57 -2.69
N GLN A 571 17.02 21.87 -2.27
CA GLN A 571 17.37 23.17 -1.68
C GLN A 571 17.27 24.29 -2.72
N ASP A 572 17.83 24.10 -3.92
CA ASP A 572 17.79 25.09 -5.00
C ASP A 572 16.37 25.27 -5.57
N MET A 573 15.56 24.20 -5.63
CA MET A 573 14.14 24.31 -5.98
C MET A 573 13.32 25.05 -4.91
N ASN A 574 13.64 24.90 -3.62
CA ASN A 574 13.03 25.69 -2.54
C ASN A 574 13.45 27.16 -2.62
N ASN A 575 14.75 27.45 -2.78
CA ASN A 575 15.27 28.81 -3.00
C ASN A 575 14.59 29.47 -4.21
N THR A 576 14.42 28.72 -5.31
CA THR A 576 13.73 29.18 -6.52
C THR A 576 12.25 29.46 -6.26
N LEU A 577 11.56 28.61 -5.50
CA LEU A 577 10.16 28.82 -5.12
C LEU A 577 9.99 30.05 -4.23
N GLU A 578 10.88 30.28 -3.27
CA GLU A 578 10.86 31.46 -2.39
C GLU A 578 11.10 32.75 -3.18
N ASN A 579 12.10 32.77 -4.07
CA ASN A 579 12.34 33.90 -4.97
C ASN A 579 11.12 34.20 -5.86
N LEU A 580 10.49 33.17 -6.45
CA LEU A 580 9.28 33.35 -7.27
C LEU A 580 8.09 33.88 -6.47
N LEU A 581 7.94 33.50 -5.19
CA LEU A 581 6.90 34.04 -4.30
C LEU A 581 7.15 35.51 -3.94
N GLN A 582 8.42 35.92 -3.78
CA GLN A 582 8.79 37.32 -3.59
C GLN A 582 8.55 38.16 -4.86
N GLU A 583 8.94 37.66 -6.04
CA GLU A 583 8.64 38.33 -7.33
C GLU A 583 7.13 38.48 -7.57
N GLU A 584 6.35 37.43 -7.30
CA GLU A 584 4.89 37.44 -7.37
C GLU A 584 4.28 38.49 -6.43
N GLN A 585 4.79 38.61 -5.20
CA GLN A 585 4.34 39.65 -4.26
C GLN A 585 4.66 41.06 -4.78
N VAL A 586 5.88 41.29 -5.27
CA VAL A 586 6.29 42.59 -5.79
C VAL A 586 5.45 43.01 -7.01
N GLU A 587 5.02 42.07 -7.87
CA GLU A 587 4.06 42.38 -8.94
C GLU A 587 2.61 42.57 -8.44
N ARG A 588 2.17 41.86 -7.38
CA ARG A 588 0.89 42.17 -6.71
C ARG A 588 0.86 43.61 -6.20
N ASP A 589 1.89 44.05 -5.48
CA ASP A 589 1.99 45.40 -4.92
C ASP A 589 1.98 46.48 -6.04
N LYS A 590 2.69 46.21 -7.14
CA LYS A 590 2.68 47.06 -8.36
C LYS A 590 1.30 47.11 -9.01
N ILE A 591 0.54 46.01 -9.00
CA ILE A 591 -0.83 45.95 -9.54
C ILE A 591 -1.78 46.76 -8.66
N GLU A 592 -1.75 46.59 -7.33
CA GLU A 592 -2.60 47.34 -6.39
C GLU A 592 -2.33 48.85 -6.49
N HIS A 593 -1.06 49.27 -6.52
CA HIS A 593 -0.70 50.68 -6.69
C HIS A 593 -1.26 51.26 -8.00
N LYS A 594 -1.15 50.53 -9.12
CA LYS A 594 -1.70 50.95 -10.41
C LYS A 594 -3.24 51.00 -10.40
N GLN A 595 -3.91 50.05 -9.76
CA GLN A 595 -5.37 50.06 -9.59
C GLN A 595 -5.85 51.24 -8.73
N SER A 596 -5.12 51.57 -7.67
CA SER A 596 -5.36 52.76 -6.84
C SER A 596 -5.24 54.05 -7.65
N LEU A 597 -4.19 54.18 -8.48
CA LEU A 597 -4.00 55.34 -9.36
C LEU A 597 -5.11 55.46 -10.43
N ILE A 598 -5.48 54.36 -11.10
CA ILE A 598 -6.60 54.31 -12.05
C ILE A 598 -7.91 54.72 -11.36
N THR A 599 -8.14 54.28 -10.14
CA THR A 599 -9.34 54.63 -9.35
C THR A 599 -9.37 56.12 -8.98
N LYS A 600 -8.22 56.74 -8.70
CA LYS A 600 -8.12 58.20 -8.47
C LYS A 600 -8.42 58.98 -9.75
N LEU A 601 -7.77 58.63 -10.86
CA LEU A 601 -7.97 59.29 -12.16
C LEU A 601 -9.42 59.17 -12.65
N ASN A 602 -10.06 58.00 -12.51
CA ASN A 602 -11.47 57.82 -12.88
C ASN A 602 -12.42 58.69 -12.03
N LYS A 603 -12.15 58.85 -10.72
CA LYS A 603 -12.92 59.75 -9.84
C LYS A 603 -12.73 61.22 -10.23
N GLU A 604 -11.52 61.61 -10.64
CA GLU A 604 -11.25 62.97 -11.11
C GLU A 604 -11.92 63.25 -12.46
N ILE A 605 -11.79 62.36 -13.45
CA ILE A 605 -12.48 62.47 -14.74
C ILE A 605 -14.01 62.61 -14.53
N ALA A 606 -14.60 61.78 -13.68
CA ALA A 606 -16.02 61.90 -13.32
C ALA A 606 -16.33 63.27 -12.69
N SER A 607 -15.54 63.73 -11.72
CA SER A 607 -15.71 65.04 -11.07
C SER A 607 -15.61 66.22 -12.05
N GLN A 608 -14.66 66.21 -12.99
CA GLN A 608 -14.53 67.26 -14.00
C GLN A 608 -15.69 67.21 -15.00
N GLN A 609 -16.08 66.04 -15.50
CA GLN A 609 -17.27 65.89 -16.36
C GLN A 609 -18.53 66.40 -15.67
N ASP A 610 -18.67 66.18 -14.38
CA ASP A 610 -19.82 66.59 -13.58
C ASP A 610 -19.84 68.12 -13.33
N LYS A 611 -18.67 68.76 -13.19
CA LYS A 611 -18.53 70.24 -13.20
C LYS A 611 -18.90 70.82 -14.56
N ILE A 612 -18.39 70.24 -15.66
CA ILE A 612 -18.75 70.65 -17.03
C ILE A 612 -20.27 70.54 -17.23
N ASN A 613 -20.86 69.40 -16.89
CA ASN A 613 -22.31 69.16 -16.98
C ASN A 613 -23.13 70.19 -16.18
N ARG A 614 -22.66 70.64 -15.01
CA ARG A 614 -23.30 71.70 -14.21
C ARG A 614 -23.14 73.08 -14.87
N ALA A 615 -21.92 73.43 -15.29
CA ALA A 615 -21.62 74.71 -15.94
C ALA A 615 -22.42 74.86 -17.24
N THR A 616 -22.36 73.88 -18.15
CA THR A 616 -23.12 73.88 -19.41
C THR A 616 -24.62 74.00 -19.17
N LYS A 617 -25.17 73.34 -18.13
CA LYS A 617 -26.59 73.52 -17.75
C LYS A 617 -26.89 74.93 -17.26
N GLN A 618 -26.07 75.51 -16.38
CA GLN A 618 -26.24 76.88 -15.88
C GLN A 618 -26.11 77.92 -17.01
N CYS A 619 -25.07 77.84 -17.85
CA CYS A 619 -24.92 78.72 -19.01
C CYS A 619 -26.13 78.57 -19.96
N SER A 620 -26.57 77.34 -20.27
CA SER A 620 -27.76 77.13 -21.11
C SER A 620 -29.06 77.67 -20.52
N LYS A 621 -29.13 77.85 -19.19
CA LYS A 621 -30.26 78.48 -18.50
C LYS A 621 -30.14 80.00 -18.56
N LEU A 622 -29.00 80.58 -18.18
CA LEU A 622 -28.75 82.01 -18.24
C LEU A 622 -28.89 82.57 -19.66
N THR A 623 -28.36 81.87 -20.67
CA THR A 623 -28.56 82.19 -22.09
C THR A 623 -30.04 82.22 -22.49
N LYS A 624 -30.87 81.31 -21.96
CA LYS A 624 -32.33 81.34 -22.21
C LYS A 624 -33.01 82.50 -21.49
N GLU A 625 -32.61 82.79 -20.26
CA GLU A 625 -33.15 83.90 -19.46
C GLU A 625 -32.79 85.25 -20.08
N ILE A 626 -31.53 85.47 -20.48
CA ILE A 626 -31.04 86.66 -21.20
C ILE A 626 -31.76 86.86 -22.54
N ARG A 627 -31.88 85.80 -23.34
CA ARG A 627 -32.54 85.87 -24.67
C ARG A 627 -34.06 86.03 -24.57
N SER A 628 -34.70 85.44 -23.57
CA SER A 628 -36.14 85.65 -23.31
C SER A 628 -36.43 87.06 -22.80
N ALA A 629 -35.62 87.59 -21.87
CA ALA A 629 -35.75 88.96 -21.36
C ALA A 629 -35.58 90.04 -22.46
N ARG A 630 -34.89 89.72 -23.56
CA ARG A 630 -34.72 90.62 -24.73
C ARG A 630 -35.58 90.26 -25.94
N ASN A 631 -36.40 89.21 -25.87
CA ASN A 631 -37.19 88.67 -27.00
C ASN A 631 -36.37 88.35 -28.28
N THR A 632 -35.07 88.09 -28.16
CA THR A 632 -34.17 87.82 -29.30
C THR A 632 -33.79 86.34 -29.36
N LYS A 633 -33.94 85.69 -30.53
CA LYS A 633 -33.37 84.35 -30.77
C LYS A 633 -31.85 84.38 -30.98
N THR A 634 -31.31 85.56 -31.32
CA THR A 634 -29.88 85.84 -31.53
C THR A 634 -29.16 86.13 -30.22
N GLU A 635 -27.83 85.91 -30.27
CA GLU A 635 -26.90 86.13 -29.15
C GLU A 635 -26.74 87.61 -28.80
N THR A 636 -26.73 87.93 -27.50
CA THR A 636 -26.72 89.32 -27.01
C THR A 636 -25.31 89.91 -26.89
N PHE A 637 -25.21 91.19 -26.53
CA PHE A 637 -23.94 91.87 -26.34
C PHE A 637 -23.19 91.35 -25.09
N GLU A 638 -23.95 91.05 -24.03
CA GLU A 638 -23.44 90.57 -22.75
C GLU A 638 -22.88 89.14 -22.89
N GLU A 639 -23.54 88.29 -23.68
CA GLU A 639 -23.02 86.96 -24.03
C GLU A 639 -21.69 87.05 -24.79
N LYS A 640 -21.46 88.12 -25.57
CA LYS A 640 -20.18 88.36 -26.29
C LYS A 640 -19.08 88.90 -25.40
N ASP A 641 -19.39 89.78 -24.43
CA ASP A 641 -18.39 90.29 -23.49
C ASP A 641 -17.94 89.19 -22.50
N ILE A 642 -18.87 88.33 -22.06
CA ILE A 642 -18.55 87.11 -21.31
C ILE A 642 -17.63 86.20 -22.13
N LYS A 643 -17.97 85.88 -23.39
CA LYS A 643 -17.10 85.12 -24.30
C LYS A 643 -15.70 85.75 -24.46
N LEU A 644 -15.62 87.07 -24.60
CA LEU A 644 -14.35 87.81 -24.72
C LEU A 644 -13.50 87.71 -23.44
N LYS A 645 -14.15 87.72 -22.27
CA LYS A 645 -13.51 87.55 -20.96
C LYS A 645 -13.03 86.11 -20.76
N GLU A 646 -13.84 85.12 -21.12
CA GLU A 646 -13.50 83.69 -21.10
C GLU A 646 -12.30 83.39 -22.01
N LEU A 647 -12.28 83.89 -23.25
CA LEU A 647 -11.13 83.76 -24.16
C LEU A 647 -9.83 84.36 -23.59
N LYS A 648 -9.92 85.56 -22.96
CA LYS A 648 -8.77 86.23 -22.34
C LYS A 648 -8.22 85.47 -21.14
N ASP A 649 -9.07 84.80 -20.36
CA ASP A 649 -8.63 84.02 -19.20
C ASP A 649 -8.24 82.58 -19.56
N PHE A 650 -8.81 82.01 -20.63
CA PHE A 650 -8.35 80.76 -21.24
C PHE A 650 -6.92 80.89 -21.77
N ASN A 651 -6.61 81.95 -22.53
CA ASN A 651 -5.24 82.18 -23.00
C ASN A 651 -4.25 82.27 -21.83
N LYS A 652 -4.55 83.05 -20.77
CA LYS A 652 -3.70 83.09 -19.56
C LYS A 652 -3.51 81.73 -18.91
N SER A 653 -4.52 80.86 -18.93
CA SER A 653 -4.42 79.50 -18.40
C SER A 653 -3.50 78.63 -19.28
N VAL A 654 -3.58 78.77 -20.60
CA VAL A 654 -2.68 78.09 -21.54
C VAL A 654 -1.24 78.62 -21.39
N ASP A 655 -1.05 79.94 -21.33
CA ASP A 655 0.24 80.59 -21.09
C ASP A 655 0.85 80.11 -19.77
N LYS A 656 0.05 79.96 -18.71
CA LYS A 656 0.51 79.44 -17.42
C LYS A 656 0.94 77.97 -17.50
N MET A 657 0.12 77.08 -18.09
CA MET A 657 0.49 75.67 -18.26
C MET A 657 1.72 75.50 -19.17
N LEU A 658 1.87 76.35 -20.19
CA LEU A 658 3.00 76.36 -21.10
C LEU A 658 4.30 76.74 -20.36
N ASN A 659 4.25 77.78 -19.52
CA ASN A 659 5.38 78.15 -18.66
C ASN A 659 5.73 77.04 -17.66
N GLU A 660 4.74 76.45 -16.97
CA GLU A 660 4.96 75.33 -16.03
C GLU A 660 5.62 74.12 -16.73
N ALA A 661 5.16 73.77 -17.94
CA ALA A 661 5.78 72.71 -18.75
C ALA A 661 7.16 73.07 -19.32
N MET A 662 7.51 74.36 -19.43
CA MET A 662 8.83 74.86 -19.83
C MET A 662 9.83 74.91 -18.66
N GLU A 663 9.36 75.02 -17.41
CA GLU A 663 10.21 74.88 -16.22
C GLU A 663 10.50 73.41 -15.91
N ASP A 664 9.50 72.51 -15.99
CA ASP A 664 9.67 71.07 -15.80
C ASP A 664 10.63 70.41 -16.82
N LYS A 665 10.80 71.01 -18.02
CA LYS A 665 11.59 70.45 -19.13
C LYS A 665 12.36 71.53 -19.91
N PRO A 666 13.63 71.82 -19.57
CA PRO A 666 14.40 72.89 -20.21
C PRO A 666 14.66 72.68 -21.71
N ASP A 667 14.72 71.44 -22.20
CA ASP A 667 14.81 71.15 -23.63
C ASP A 667 13.62 71.73 -24.42
N LEU A 668 12.43 71.67 -23.83
CA LEU A 668 11.17 72.12 -24.44
C LEU A 668 11.14 73.64 -24.58
N ARG A 669 11.69 74.36 -23.60
CA ARG A 669 11.83 75.82 -23.60
C ARG A 669 12.56 76.32 -24.84
N SER A 670 13.66 75.66 -25.21
CA SER A 670 14.46 75.99 -26.41
C SER A 670 13.68 75.88 -27.73
N VAL A 671 12.64 75.04 -27.77
CA VAL A 671 11.76 74.87 -28.93
C VAL A 671 10.65 75.91 -28.91
N VAL A 672 10.01 76.15 -27.76
CA VAL A 672 8.88 77.09 -27.64
C VAL A 672 9.33 78.54 -27.87
N GLU A 673 10.43 78.98 -27.25
CA GLU A 673 10.99 80.32 -27.47
C GLU A 673 11.31 80.55 -28.96
N LYS A 674 11.74 79.51 -29.69
CA LYS A 674 12.05 79.57 -31.13
C LYS A 674 10.84 79.83 -32.02
N TYR A 675 9.62 79.50 -31.58
CA TYR A 675 8.38 79.83 -32.29
C TYR A 675 7.79 81.20 -31.88
N PHE A 676 8.01 81.65 -30.63
CA PHE A 676 7.46 82.91 -30.12
C PHE A 676 8.35 84.15 -30.34
N VAL A 677 9.64 84.00 -30.66
CA VAL A 677 10.60 85.12 -30.80
C VAL A 677 10.71 85.67 -32.23
N SER A 678 10.00 85.11 -33.23
CA SER A 678 9.89 85.74 -34.55
C SER A 678 9.03 87.02 -34.50
N PRO A 679 9.55 88.21 -34.89
CA PRO A 679 8.79 89.46 -34.78
C PRO A 679 7.56 89.51 -35.68
N LEU A 680 6.43 89.95 -35.10
CA LEU A 680 5.16 90.13 -35.80
C LEU A 680 5.17 91.43 -36.64
N SER A 681 5.71 91.37 -37.86
CA SER A 681 5.64 92.48 -38.83
C SER A 681 4.24 92.61 -39.45
N SER A 682 3.85 93.85 -39.76
CA SER A 682 2.44 94.23 -39.94
C SER A 682 1.94 94.28 -41.39
N ALA A 683 0.71 93.78 -41.55
CA ALA A 683 -0.34 94.26 -42.46
C ALA A 683 -0.20 94.17 -44.00
N SER A 684 -1.37 93.92 -44.61
CA SER A 684 -1.81 94.27 -45.97
C SER A 684 -1.60 93.28 -47.13
N SER A 685 -2.48 93.45 -48.13
CA SER A 685 -2.58 92.81 -49.45
C SER A 685 -2.64 91.28 -49.58
N SER A 686 -3.84 90.77 -49.90
CA SER A 686 -3.98 89.60 -50.77
C SER A 686 -3.84 90.01 -52.24
N PRO A 687 -3.18 89.20 -53.08
CA PRO A 687 -3.49 89.12 -54.51
C PRO A 687 -4.36 87.89 -54.80
N ARG A 688 -5.34 88.02 -55.71
CA ARG A 688 -6.24 86.92 -56.11
C ARG A 688 -5.80 86.30 -57.43
N ALA A 689 -5.37 85.04 -57.36
CA ALA A 689 -5.22 84.01 -58.39
C ALA A 689 -5.27 84.39 -59.90
N SER A 690 -4.28 83.90 -60.65
CA SER A 690 -4.45 83.31 -61.99
C SER A 690 -3.36 82.25 -62.20
N ALA A 691 -3.66 81.21 -62.99
CA ALA A 691 -2.87 79.96 -63.02
C ALA A 691 -1.95 79.85 -64.24
N LEU A 692 -0.84 79.08 -64.11
CA LEU A 692 -0.15 78.42 -65.22
C LEU A 692 0.55 77.12 -64.73
N VAL A 693 0.30 76.03 -65.45
CA VAL A 693 1.08 74.78 -65.63
C VAL A 693 1.85 74.18 -64.43
N SER A 694 1.43 72.98 -64.01
CA SER A 694 2.19 72.08 -63.13
C SER A 694 3.19 71.19 -63.89
N PRO A 695 4.41 70.99 -63.38
CA PRO A 695 5.22 69.80 -63.67
C PRO A 695 4.82 68.61 -62.78
N ILE A 696 4.91 67.41 -63.33
CA ILE A 696 4.64 66.13 -62.66
C ILE A 696 5.85 65.71 -61.82
N LEU A 697 5.65 65.21 -60.58
CA LEU A 697 6.47 64.10 -60.03
C LEU A 697 5.80 63.35 -58.84
N LYS A 698 5.16 62.23 -59.19
CA LYS A 698 5.03 60.97 -58.41
C LYS A 698 4.91 61.04 -56.87
N THR A 699 3.66 60.95 -56.38
CA THR A 699 3.38 60.21 -55.13
C THR A 699 3.68 58.71 -55.29
N VAL A 700 4.02 58.04 -54.19
CA VAL A 700 4.04 56.58 -54.09
C VAL A 700 2.98 56.17 -53.08
N GLU A 701 1.94 55.47 -53.55
CA GLU A 701 0.96 54.84 -52.67
C GLU A 701 1.53 53.54 -52.09
N LEU A 702 1.30 53.32 -50.79
CA LEU A 702 1.38 52.01 -50.15
C LEU A 702 0.01 51.68 -49.56
N GLY A 703 -0.93 51.31 -50.43
CA GLY A 703 -2.26 50.85 -50.03
C GLY A 703 -2.18 49.47 -49.36
N LEU A 704 -2.78 49.36 -48.16
CA LEU A 704 -2.95 48.09 -47.42
C LEU A 704 -4.35 48.00 -46.82
N ASP A 705 -5.38 48.14 -47.66
CA ASP A 705 -6.75 47.80 -47.29
C ASP A 705 -7.00 46.29 -47.43
N LEU A 706 -7.12 45.60 -46.29
CA LEU A 706 -7.51 44.19 -46.21
C LEU A 706 -9.04 44.06 -46.19
N THR A 707 -9.69 44.09 -47.36
CA THR A 707 -11.11 43.75 -47.50
C THR A 707 -11.30 42.29 -47.89
N VAL A 708 -11.99 41.53 -47.04
CA VAL A 708 -12.23 40.08 -47.21
C VAL A 708 -13.41 39.82 -48.16
N THR A 709 -13.16 39.08 -49.25
CA THR A 709 -14.23 38.57 -50.13
C THR A 709 -13.86 37.19 -50.72
N SER A 710 -14.73 36.19 -50.51
CA SER A 710 -14.79 34.94 -51.30
C SER A 710 -15.81 35.11 -52.44
N PRO A 711 -15.82 34.37 -53.57
CA PRO A 711 -15.90 32.88 -53.67
C PRO A 711 -15.05 32.36 -54.89
N PRO A 712 -15.31 31.23 -55.63
CA PRO A 712 -16.31 30.13 -55.50
C PRO A 712 -15.73 28.69 -55.64
N LEU A 713 -16.63 27.69 -55.81
CA LEU A 713 -16.35 26.25 -55.89
C LEU A 713 -16.26 25.68 -57.32
N THR A 714 -15.33 24.73 -57.54
CA THR A 714 -15.40 23.63 -58.55
C THR A 714 -14.58 22.42 -58.04
N THR A 715 -15.16 21.34 -57.50
CA THR A 715 -15.75 20.13 -58.16
C THR A 715 -14.76 19.14 -58.82
N SER A 716 -14.85 17.85 -58.42
CA SER A 716 -14.42 16.64 -59.18
C SER A 716 -12.90 16.39 -59.39
N ARG A 717 -12.38 15.15 -59.58
CA ARG A 717 -12.95 13.79 -59.43
C ARG A 717 -11.86 12.70 -59.26
N ARG A 718 -12.11 11.74 -58.36
CA ARG A 718 -11.87 10.28 -58.44
C ARG A 718 -11.03 9.71 -59.62
N SER A 719 -9.90 9.08 -59.31
CA SER A 719 -9.25 8.02 -60.10
C SER A 719 -8.74 6.91 -59.15
N SER A 720 -8.56 5.66 -59.61
CA SER A 720 -8.18 4.54 -58.71
C SER A 720 -7.55 3.30 -59.39
N SER A 721 -6.36 2.88 -58.93
CA SER A 721 -5.69 1.59 -59.19
C SER A 721 -4.56 1.41 -58.15
N ALA A 722 -4.27 0.26 -57.52
CA ALA A 722 -3.96 -1.09 -58.05
C ALA A 722 -2.68 -1.08 -58.92
N SER A 723 -1.69 -1.99 -58.80
CA SER A 723 -1.67 -3.39 -58.31
C SER A 723 -0.24 -3.75 -57.78
N SER A 724 -0.04 -4.50 -56.67
CA SER A 724 0.06 -5.99 -56.51
C SER A 724 1.48 -6.62 -56.52
N SER A 725 1.61 -7.77 -55.82
CA SER A 725 2.77 -8.70 -55.70
C SER A 725 3.86 -8.36 -54.65
N GLY A 726 4.41 -9.32 -53.89
CA GLY A 726 3.98 -10.72 -53.67
C GLY A 726 4.98 -11.62 -52.92
N SER A 727 4.49 -12.72 -52.30
CA SER A 727 5.25 -13.79 -51.58
C SER A 727 5.82 -13.46 -50.18
N LYS A 728 5.92 -14.39 -49.20
CA LYS A 728 5.44 -15.79 -49.09
C LYS A 728 5.27 -16.25 -47.61
N LYS A 729 4.40 -17.24 -47.42
CA LYS A 729 4.18 -18.24 -46.33
C LYS A 729 5.29 -18.38 -45.24
N LEU A 730 4.96 -18.68 -43.98
CA LEU A 730 4.57 -20.04 -43.52
C LEU A 730 3.44 -20.14 -42.47
N LYS A 731 3.06 -21.39 -42.12
CA LYS A 731 1.88 -21.79 -41.35
C LYS A 731 2.20 -22.33 -39.93
N LYS A 732 1.27 -22.14 -39.00
CA LYS A 732 1.00 -22.99 -37.80
C LYS A 732 0.08 -24.19 -38.19
N PRO A 733 -0.24 -25.15 -37.29
CA PRO A 733 0.41 -25.56 -36.03
C PRO A 733 0.78 -27.07 -36.03
N HIS A 734 1.27 -27.57 -34.89
CA HIS A 734 0.52 -28.60 -34.18
C HIS A 734 0.53 -28.36 -32.67
#